data_AF-A0A7Y8C573-F1
#
_entry.id   AF-A0A7Y8C573-F1
#
_cell.length_a   1.000
_cell.length_b   1.000
_cell.length_c   1.000
_cell.angle_alpha   90.00
_cell.angle_beta   90.00
_cell.angle_gamma   90.00
#
_symmetry.space_group_name_H-M   'P 1'
#
loop_
_entity.id
_entity.type
_entity.pdbx_description
1 polymer ?
#
loop_
_entity_poly.entity_id
_entity_poly.type
_entity_poly.pdbx_seq_one_letter_code
_entity_poly.pdbx_strand_id
1 'polypeptide(L)'
;MGASITLAGESLIAQKQGTQTRMIVSRFILANVPGLNPNGSVDRAAGKPPASQLVGTYEVTQRGFVNPNQVVYSLMLGSDIGDFDWNWIGLETNEGVLLAVAYVPLQQKRKNIPPLQLGNNVTRNFMVVFDGAQALTGITIDASTWQHDFTVRLKGIDERERLSNRDFFGRACFLVTALEVELLGSTYRVKPGLAYIEGVRVSNDQVLVINPPELPTTVWLDVVLERQLNDVVARWSVTFGAVKTDYRDSTGAAHYCIALADLTTSAVIDRRPSEYITEPLLQHLAARNGDYPQLRARSTTKDDVGLGNLPNAVSDDDSTDSSQTLASTKAVSRVRKLLQSAIDKLLDGTTAAGKAKQLLTPRTLSISGAGIGSASFDGTANADIAFALNNSGVQAGTYTKVTVSSKGIVIGATSLVAGDIPALDFSKITTGKPTTLEGYGITNALPLGLTDRRPQLYASKAGTTYSDGALEIREAQLAGDTQNGFTYAPRIAFHWGFVVAGDLAMSAAGALCWNGQPLFHSGNLNPTTIVPAGAIVAFAMAAVPAGYLKANGAAVSRTAYANLFASLGTYYGVGDGVSTFNLPDLRGRFVRGLDEGAGVDPGRALGTHQNSQNASHTHSASSDAQGEHVHGLAMGYTDLDRGNVGGGQNYYGTQYTQPAGSHTHNITVAASGGNESRPVNTAFIYCIKY
;
A
#
# COMPACT_ATOMS: atom_id res chain seq x y z
N MET A 1 24.49 -0.09 -29.25
CA MET A 1 25.25 0.39 -30.42
C MET A 1 25.18 1.91 -30.39
N GLY A 2 26.29 2.59 -30.09
CA GLY A 2 26.28 4.02 -29.74
C GLY A 2 26.26 4.89 -30.98
N ALA A 3 25.37 5.88 -31.02
CA ALA A 3 25.46 6.93 -32.02
C ALA A 3 26.77 7.72 -31.86
N SER A 4 27.37 8.11 -32.97
CA SER A 4 28.58 8.94 -32.97
C SER A 4 28.19 10.38 -33.29
N ILE A 5 28.56 11.32 -32.42
CA ILE A 5 28.40 12.75 -32.68
C ILE A 5 29.30 13.12 -33.87
N THR A 6 28.81 13.87 -34.85
CA THR A 6 29.64 14.31 -35.98
C THR A 6 30.57 15.46 -35.56
N LEU A 7 31.59 15.79 -36.35
CA LEU A 7 32.45 16.95 -36.07
C LEU A 7 31.65 18.27 -36.08
N ALA A 8 30.65 18.37 -36.95
CA ALA A 8 29.72 19.50 -36.98
C ALA A 8 28.84 19.54 -35.73
N GLY A 9 28.39 18.37 -35.25
CA GLY A 9 27.65 18.23 -34.01
C GLY A 9 28.46 18.59 -32.77
N GLU A 10 29.72 18.15 -32.68
CA GLU A 10 30.65 18.55 -31.61
C GLU A 10 30.88 20.06 -31.60
N SER A 11 31.11 20.64 -32.79
CA SER A 11 31.30 22.09 -32.93
C SER A 11 30.07 22.87 -32.46
N LEU A 12 28.87 22.38 -32.83
CA LEU A 12 27.62 22.98 -32.38
C LEU A 12 27.40 22.81 -30.88
N ILE A 13 27.69 21.64 -30.30
CA ILE A 13 27.62 21.40 -28.86
C ILE A 13 28.53 22.38 -28.12
N ALA A 14 29.79 22.49 -28.52
CA ALA A 14 30.75 23.41 -27.92
C ALA A 14 30.30 24.88 -28.05
N GLN A 15 29.79 25.28 -29.22
CA GLN A 15 29.24 26.61 -29.45
C GLN A 15 28.04 26.90 -28.54
N LYS A 16 27.09 25.97 -28.44
CA LYS A 16 25.87 26.12 -27.62
C LYS A 16 26.18 26.10 -26.13
N GLN A 17 27.15 25.29 -25.69
CA GLN A 17 27.65 25.28 -24.31
C GLN A 17 28.33 26.60 -23.96
N GLY A 18 29.23 27.09 -24.83
CA GLY A 18 29.94 28.36 -24.63
C GLY A 18 29.02 29.59 -24.64
N THR A 19 27.95 29.55 -25.44
CA THR A 19 26.93 30.62 -25.49
C THR A 19 25.79 30.42 -24.50
N GLN A 20 25.77 29.32 -23.75
CA GLN A 20 24.68 28.93 -22.83
C GLN A 20 23.29 28.94 -23.49
N THR A 21 23.23 28.65 -24.79
CA THR A 21 21.96 28.59 -25.53
C THR A 21 21.51 27.14 -25.70
N ARG A 22 20.19 26.92 -25.67
CA ARG A 22 19.62 25.58 -25.82
C ARG A 22 19.88 25.02 -27.21
N MET A 23 20.25 23.74 -27.28
CA MET A 23 20.33 22.97 -28.52
C MET A 23 19.04 22.19 -28.73
N ILE A 24 18.37 22.42 -29.87
CA ILE A 24 17.12 21.75 -30.20
C ILE A 24 17.38 20.74 -31.31
N VAL A 25 17.29 19.44 -30.97
CA VAL A 25 17.23 18.37 -31.97
C VAL A 25 15.78 18.24 -32.44
N SER A 26 15.55 18.38 -33.73
CA SER A 26 14.21 18.44 -34.32
C SER A 26 13.89 17.22 -35.15
N ARG A 27 14.84 16.64 -35.90
CA ARG A 27 14.53 15.65 -36.93
C ARG A 27 15.41 14.41 -36.90
N PHE A 28 14.81 13.31 -37.30
CA PHE A 28 15.47 12.10 -37.76
C PHE A 28 15.55 12.11 -39.29
N ILE A 29 16.72 11.76 -39.81
CA ILE A 29 16.98 11.57 -41.23
C ILE A 29 17.30 10.09 -41.46
N LEU A 30 16.54 9.44 -42.34
CA LEU A 30 16.73 8.05 -42.73
C LEU A 30 17.24 8.00 -44.17
N ALA A 31 18.27 7.17 -44.40
CA ALA A 31 18.83 6.99 -45.72
C ALA A 31 19.19 5.52 -46.00
N ASN A 32 19.13 5.15 -47.28
CA ASN A 32 19.65 3.89 -47.78
C ASN A 32 20.95 4.14 -48.54
N VAL A 33 22.08 3.88 -47.89
CA VAL A 33 23.42 4.08 -48.42
C VAL A 33 23.94 2.74 -48.96
N PRO A 34 24.08 2.57 -50.29
CA PRO A 34 24.54 1.30 -50.87
C PRO A 34 25.93 0.91 -50.36
N GLY A 35 26.11 -0.35 -49.98
CA GLY A 35 27.41 -0.89 -49.54
C GLY A 35 27.88 -0.42 -48.16
N LEU A 36 27.04 0.26 -47.37
CA LEU A 36 27.39 0.71 -46.03
C LEU A 36 27.68 -0.49 -45.11
N ASN A 37 28.86 -0.51 -44.49
CA ASN A 37 29.21 -1.52 -43.50
C ASN A 37 28.60 -1.15 -42.13
N PRO A 38 27.58 -1.87 -41.64
CA PRO A 38 26.92 -1.53 -40.37
C PRO A 38 27.80 -1.78 -39.14
N ASN A 39 28.87 -2.55 -39.28
CA ASN A 39 29.84 -2.82 -38.21
C ASN A 39 31.09 -1.93 -38.32
N GLY A 40 31.17 -1.07 -39.33
CA GLY A 40 32.27 -0.11 -39.49
C GLY A 40 32.14 1.08 -38.52
N SER A 41 33.24 1.78 -38.28
CA SER A 41 33.21 3.06 -37.57
C SER A 41 32.42 4.10 -38.36
N VAL A 42 31.59 4.88 -37.68
CA VAL A 42 30.87 6.00 -38.30
C VAL A 42 31.87 7.08 -38.72
N ASP A 43 31.81 7.52 -39.97
CA ASP A 43 32.56 8.69 -40.43
C ASP A 43 31.92 9.95 -39.84
N ARG A 44 32.65 10.60 -38.93
CA ARG A 44 32.21 11.79 -38.20
C ARG A 44 32.36 13.08 -39.00
N ALA A 45 33.14 13.07 -40.08
CA ALA A 45 33.37 14.22 -40.95
C ALA A 45 32.39 14.27 -42.14
N ALA A 46 31.78 13.12 -42.48
CA ALA A 46 30.81 13.03 -43.55
C ALA A 46 29.56 13.91 -43.30
N GLY A 47 29.13 14.59 -44.37
CA GLY A 47 27.86 15.30 -44.40
C GLY A 47 26.66 14.35 -44.51
N LYS A 48 25.46 14.92 -44.68
CA LYS A 48 24.24 14.14 -44.94
C LYS A 48 24.40 13.35 -46.25
N PRO A 49 23.88 12.12 -46.34
CA PRO A 49 23.80 11.41 -47.61
C PRO A 49 23.09 12.26 -48.69
N PRO A 50 23.46 12.11 -49.98
CA PRO A 50 22.83 12.85 -51.07
C PRO A 50 21.33 12.60 -51.12
N ALA A 51 20.56 13.57 -51.63
CA ALA A 51 19.10 13.55 -51.62
C ALA A 51 18.49 12.28 -52.25
N SER A 52 19.15 11.67 -53.24
CA SER A 52 18.71 10.42 -53.88
C SER A 52 18.77 9.18 -52.99
N GLN A 53 19.49 9.25 -51.86
CA GLN A 53 19.60 8.16 -50.87
C GLN A 53 18.72 8.39 -49.64
N LEU A 54 18.16 9.59 -49.48
CA LEU A 54 17.27 9.90 -48.36
C LEU A 54 15.90 9.25 -48.61
N VAL A 55 15.46 8.45 -47.65
CA VAL A 55 14.18 7.73 -47.74
C VAL A 55 13.12 8.29 -46.80
N GLY A 56 13.51 9.12 -45.84
CA GLY A 56 12.56 9.82 -44.98
C GLY A 56 13.20 10.85 -44.07
N THR A 57 12.48 11.93 -43.80
CA THR A 57 12.81 12.94 -42.79
C THR A 57 11.59 13.13 -41.92
N TYR A 58 11.75 12.92 -40.61
CA TYR A 58 10.65 12.90 -39.66
C TYR A 58 11.00 13.70 -38.42
N GLU A 59 10.04 14.42 -37.87
CA GLU A 59 10.22 15.11 -36.59
C GLU A 59 10.41 14.09 -35.46
N VAL A 60 11.21 14.45 -34.46
CA VAL A 60 11.39 13.68 -33.23
C VAL A 60 10.03 13.50 -32.56
N THR A 61 9.59 12.26 -32.42
CA THR A 61 8.26 11.96 -31.86
C THR A 61 8.25 12.12 -30.35
N GLN A 62 9.31 11.69 -29.66
CA GLN A 62 9.49 12.03 -28.25
C GLN A 62 10.96 12.06 -27.82
N ARG A 63 11.23 12.63 -26.64
CA ARG A 63 12.58 12.90 -26.10
C ARG A 63 12.62 12.66 -24.59
N GLY A 64 13.72 12.16 -24.06
CA GLY A 64 13.92 11.96 -22.62
C GLY A 64 15.38 12.00 -22.21
N PHE A 65 15.67 12.29 -20.93
CA PHE A 65 17.02 12.21 -20.37
C PHE A 65 17.19 10.92 -19.57
N VAL A 66 18.40 10.35 -19.59
CA VAL A 66 18.76 9.15 -18.81
C VAL A 66 19.57 9.54 -17.57
N ASN A 67 20.47 10.51 -17.74
CA ASN A 67 21.21 11.18 -16.67
C ASN A 67 21.70 12.56 -17.22
N PRO A 68 22.39 13.39 -16.42
CA PRO A 68 22.79 14.73 -16.85
C PRO A 68 23.62 14.80 -18.14
N ASN A 69 24.29 13.71 -18.53
CA ASN A 69 25.17 13.65 -19.71
C ASN A 69 24.60 12.80 -20.85
N GLN A 70 23.36 12.31 -20.73
CA GLN A 70 22.77 11.37 -21.67
C GLN A 70 21.32 11.73 -21.97
N VAL A 71 21.02 11.98 -23.24
CA VAL A 71 19.66 12.25 -23.74
C VAL A 71 19.33 11.33 -24.89
N VAL A 72 18.06 10.98 -25.02
CA VAL A 72 17.57 10.07 -26.05
C VAL A 72 16.45 10.73 -26.84
N TYR A 73 16.53 10.61 -28.15
CA TYR A 73 15.50 11.03 -29.09
C TYR A 73 14.86 9.80 -29.72
N SER A 74 13.56 9.90 -30.01
CA SER A 74 12.78 8.82 -30.58
C SER A 74 12.13 9.19 -31.88
N LEU A 75 11.97 8.18 -32.72
CA LEU A 75 11.15 8.21 -33.91
C LEU A 75 10.19 7.02 -33.86
N MET A 76 8.89 7.30 -33.93
CA MET A 76 7.82 6.32 -34.05
C MET A 76 7.17 6.45 -35.43
N LEU A 77 7.28 5.42 -36.26
CA LEU A 77 6.68 5.33 -37.58
C LEU A 77 5.54 4.32 -37.57
N GLY A 78 4.32 4.79 -37.82
CA GLY A 78 3.11 3.96 -37.89
C GLY A 78 3.02 3.11 -39.16
N SER A 79 2.09 2.16 -39.15
CA SER A 79 1.87 1.21 -40.25
C SER A 79 1.24 1.85 -41.50
N ASP A 80 0.83 3.11 -41.41
CA ASP A 80 0.33 3.96 -42.49
C ASP A 80 1.44 4.61 -43.34
N ILE A 81 2.67 4.64 -42.82
CA ILE A 81 3.84 5.24 -43.46
C ILE A 81 4.42 4.28 -44.51
N GLY A 82 4.76 4.84 -45.68
CA GLY A 82 5.13 4.17 -46.94
C GLY A 82 6.31 3.19 -46.88
N ASP A 83 6.52 2.50 -48.00
CA ASP A 83 7.53 1.45 -48.13
C ASP A 83 8.91 2.02 -48.44
N PHE A 84 9.89 1.66 -47.61
CA PHE A 84 11.29 1.98 -47.88
C PHE A 84 12.22 1.12 -47.02
N ASP A 85 13.47 1.02 -47.46
CA ASP A 85 14.55 0.38 -46.71
C ASP A 85 15.57 1.45 -46.31
N TRP A 86 16.22 1.29 -45.16
CA TRP A 86 17.26 2.22 -44.70
C TRP A 86 18.33 1.49 -43.89
N ASN A 87 19.56 1.97 -43.95
CA ASN A 87 20.69 1.44 -43.18
C ASN A 87 21.50 2.56 -42.49
N TRP A 88 21.05 3.80 -42.63
CA TRP A 88 21.70 4.97 -42.07
C TRP A 88 20.67 5.84 -41.34
N ILE A 89 21.04 6.33 -40.16
CA ILE A 89 20.19 7.17 -39.31
C ILE A 89 20.99 8.38 -38.85
N GLY A 90 20.44 9.58 -39.05
CA GLY A 90 21.02 10.84 -38.58
C GLY A 90 20.04 11.64 -37.72
N LEU A 91 20.57 12.33 -36.71
CA LEU A 91 19.83 13.34 -35.95
C LEU A 91 20.21 14.73 -36.44
N GLU A 92 19.22 15.54 -36.76
CA GLU A 92 19.38 16.91 -37.22
C GLU A 92 18.81 17.90 -36.19
N THR A 93 19.54 18.98 -35.97
CA THR A 93 19.11 20.11 -35.15
C THR A 93 18.19 21.06 -35.91
N ASN A 94 17.48 21.92 -35.19
CA ASN A 94 16.61 22.92 -35.81
C ASN A 94 17.41 23.93 -36.68
N GLU A 95 18.71 24.08 -36.40
CA GLU A 95 19.66 24.87 -37.17
C GLU A 95 20.20 24.14 -38.42
N GLY A 96 19.68 22.95 -38.75
CA GLY A 96 20.06 22.18 -39.94
C GLY A 96 21.39 21.43 -39.82
N VAL A 97 22.01 21.44 -38.63
CA VAL A 97 23.27 20.72 -38.37
C VAL A 97 22.97 19.26 -38.08
N LEU A 98 23.69 18.36 -38.77
CA LEU A 98 23.68 16.93 -38.50
C LEU A 98 24.45 16.65 -37.21
N LEU A 99 23.75 16.42 -36.11
CA LEU A 99 24.33 16.27 -34.78
C LEU A 99 25.06 14.95 -34.59
N ALA A 100 24.41 13.85 -34.93
CA ALA A 100 24.92 12.51 -34.65
C ALA A 100 24.40 11.50 -35.67
N VAL A 101 25.19 10.46 -35.91
CA VAL A 101 24.95 9.45 -36.94
C VAL A 101 25.14 8.04 -36.38
N ALA A 102 24.33 7.11 -36.86
CA ALA A 102 24.48 5.68 -36.60
C ALA A 102 24.25 4.88 -37.89
N TYR A 103 25.08 3.87 -38.11
CA TYR A 103 24.88 2.87 -39.15
C TYR A 103 24.17 1.68 -38.54
N VAL A 104 23.21 1.13 -39.27
CA VAL A 104 22.43 -0.03 -38.85
C VAL A 104 22.38 -1.04 -39.99
N PRO A 105 22.24 -2.34 -39.72
CA PRO A 105 21.93 -3.31 -40.77
C PRO A 105 20.70 -2.86 -41.55
N LEU A 106 20.57 -3.24 -42.83
CA LEU A 106 19.44 -2.83 -43.66
C LEU A 106 18.10 -3.15 -42.96
N GLN A 107 17.31 -2.11 -42.71
CA GLN A 107 16.01 -2.14 -42.07
C GLN A 107 14.92 -1.91 -43.11
N GLN A 108 13.73 -2.45 -42.88
CA GLN A 108 12.61 -2.38 -43.81
C GLN A 108 11.35 -1.81 -43.14
N LYS A 109 10.72 -0.84 -43.80
CA LYS A 109 9.43 -0.27 -43.43
C LYS A 109 8.45 -0.66 -44.53
N ARG A 110 7.32 -1.24 -44.13
CA ARG A 110 6.23 -1.64 -45.00
C ARG A 110 4.95 -1.01 -44.50
N LYS A 111 4.19 -0.44 -45.42
CA LYS A 111 2.86 0.12 -45.22
C LYS A 111 1.84 -1.00 -45.22
N ASN A 112 0.83 -0.84 -44.37
CA ASN A 112 -0.30 -1.75 -44.30
C ASN A 112 -1.26 -1.46 -45.45
N ILE A 113 -1.41 -2.44 -46.35
CA ILE A 113 -2.33 -2.40 -47.50
C ILE A 113 -3.11 -3.73 -47.54
N PRO A 114 -4.09 -3.95 -46.66
CA PRO A 114 -4.85 -5.20 -46.66
C PRO A 114 -5.68 -5.38 -47.95
N PRO A 115 -5.80 -6.61 -48.50
CA PRO A 115 -5.17 -7.87 -48.06
C PRO A 115 -3.75 -8.09 -48.63
N LEU A 116 -3.23 -7.18 -49.44
CA LEU A 116 -2.04 -7.36 -50.28
C LEU A 116 -0.72 -7.33 -49.50
N GLN A 117 -0.64 -6.55 -48.42
CA GLN A 117 0.58 -6.36 -47.64
C GLN A 117 0.26 -6.02 -46.18
N LEU A 118 0.83 -6.78 -45.24
CA LEU A 118 0.79 -6.45 -43.82
C LEU A 118 1.89 -5.41 -43.52
N GLY A 119 1.51 -4.29 -42.92
CA GLY A 119 2.44 -3.23 -42.53
C GLY A 119 3.12 -3.48 -41.19
N ASN A 120 4.25 -2.80 -40.95
CA ASN A 120 4.94 -2.81 -39.67
C ASN A 120 5.02 -1.41 -39.03
N ASN A 121 5.01 -1.37 -37.69
CA ASN A 121 5.37 -0.19 -36.92
C ASN A 121 6.87 -0.24 -36.61
N VAL A 122 7.54 0.89 -36.73
CA VAL A 122 8.99 0.99 -36.48
C VAL A 122 9.23 2.05 -35.43
N THR A 123 9.86 1.67 -34.33
CA THR A 123 10.36 2.62 -33.31
C THR A 123 11.89 2.62 -33.34
N ARG A 124 12.50 3.80 -33.36
CA ARG A 124 13.95 3.98 -33.30
C ARG A 124 14.31 4.97 -32.19
N ASN A 125 15.22 4.53 -31.33
CA ASN A 125 15.72 5.30 -30.22
C ASN A 125 17.18 5.64 -30.51
N PHE A 126 17.54 6.89 -30.30
CA PHE A 126 18.84 7.42 -30.70
C PHE A 126 19.41 8.21 -29.53
N MET A 127 20.32 7.58 -28.81
CA MET A 127 20.96 8.15 -27.62
C MET A 127 22.17 8.99 -28.01
N VAL A 128 22.21 10.21 -27.49
CA VAL A 128 23.32 11.14 -27.65
C VAL A 128 23.96 11.36 -26.29
N VAL A 129 25.29 11.21 -26.22
CA VAL A 129 26.06 11.23 -24.98
C VAL A 129 27.13 12.30 -25.09
N PHE A 130 27.07 13.31 -24.22
CA PHE A 130 28.11 14.33 -24.03
C PHE A 130 27.90 15.04 -22.69
N ASP A 131 28.95 15.65 -22.16
CA ASP A 131 28.86 16.30 -20.85
C ASP A 131 27.84 17.44 -20.84
N GLY A 132 26.94 17.44 -19.85
CA GLY A 132 25.88 18.41 -19.73
C GLY A 132 24.77 18.30 -20.79
N ALA A 133 24.60 17.14 -21.44
CA ALA A 133 23.57 16.93 -22.46
C ALA A 133 22.15 17.30 -22.02
N GLN A 134 21.79 16.97 -20.77
CA GLN A 134 20.48 17.33 -20.22
C GLN A 134 20.32 18.86 -20.11
N ALA A 135 21.34 19.54 -19.59
CA ALA A 135 21.33 20.99 -19.41
C ALA A 135 21.33 21.72 -20.76
N LEU A 136 22.15 21.27 -21.71
CA LEU A 136 22.27 21.89 -23.04
C LEU A 136 21.00 21.73 -23.88
N THR A 137 20.33 20.59 -23.79
CA THR A 137 19.10 20.32 -24.57
C THR A 137 17.82 20.74 -23.84
N GLY A 138 17.89 20.96 -22.53
CA GLY A 138 16.76 21.36 -21.69
C GLY A 138 15.69 20.27 -21.52
N ILE A 139 16.05 18.99 -21.72
CA ILE A 139 15.11 17.86 -21.59
C ILE A 139 14.95 17.50 -20.10
N THR A 140 13.72 17.63 -19.59
CA THR A 140 13.39 17.38 -18.17
C THR A 140 12.53 16.15 -17.94
N ILE A 141 12.14 15.45 -19.00
CA ILE A 141 11.34 14.22 -18.92
C ILE A 141 12.31 13.05 -18.83
N ASP A 142 12.20 12.24 -17.76
CA ASP A 142 12.99 11.02 -17.62
C ASP A 142 12.59 10.03 -18.72
N ALA A 143 13.58 9.40 -19.36
CA ALA A 143 13.36 8.36 -20.35
C ALA A 143 12.76 7.05 -19.77
N SER A 144 12.58 6.97 -18.45
CA SER A 144 12.29 5.77 -17.65
C SER A 144 10.94 5.08 -17.85
N THR A 145 10.21 5.28 -18.95
CA THR A 145 9.01 4.46 -19.23
C THR A 145 8.98 3.73 -20.57
N TRP A 146 9.89 4.00 -21.52
CA TRP A 146 9.75 3.33 -22.84
C TRP A 146 11.03 3.17 -23.70
N GLN A 147 12.26 3.40 -23.18
CA GLN A 147 13.48 3.20 -24.01
C GLN A 147 14.79 2.85 -23.28
N HIS A 148 14.76 2.20 -22.12
CA HIS A 148 16.02 1.78 -21.51
C HIS A 148 16.51 0.45 -22.12
N ASP A 149 17.81 0.35 -22.42
CA ASP A 149 18.45 -0.95 -22.67
C ASP A 149 18.50 -1.71 -21.35
N PHE A 150 17.43 -2.42 -21.05
CA PHE A 150 17.30 -3.20 -19.83
C PHE A 150 18.23 -4.42 -19.82
N THR A 151 18.99 -4.71 -20.89
CA THR A 151 19.79 -5.94 -20.97
C THR A 151 20.80 -6.05 -19.82
N VAL A 152 21.51 -4.95 -19.49
CA VAL A 152 22.48 -4.94 -18.40
C VAL A 152 21.78 -4.98 -17.04
N ARG A 153 20.66 -4.27 -16.90
CA ARG A 153 19.89 -4.22 -15.65
C ARG A 153 19.22 -5.57 -15.34
N LEU A 154 18.65 -6.23 -16.33
CA LEU A 154 18.03 -7.54 -16.21
C LEU A 154 19.09 -8.59 -15.87
N LYS A 155 20.21 -8.62 -16.60
CA LYS A 155 21.35 -9.49 -16.24
C LYS A 155 21.84 -9.26 -14.80
N GLY A 156 21.88 -7.99 -14.35
CA GLY A 156 22.24 -7.65 -12.98
C GLY A 156 21.19 -8.04 -11.93
N ILE A 157 19.91 -8.12 -12.30
CA ILE A 157 18.83 -8.62 -11.45
C ILE A 157 18.92 -10.15 -11.36
N ASP A 158 19.08 -10.84 -12.50
CA ASP A 158 19.21 -12.30 -12.55
C ASP A 158 20.40 -12.79 -11.72
N GLU A 159 21.55 -12.12 -11.83
CA GLU A 159 22.74 -12.47 -11.04
C GLU A 159 22.58 -12.14 -9.55
N ARG A 160 21.86 -11.06 -9.20
CA ARG A 160 21.56 -10.73 -7.80
C ARG A 160 20.61 -11.75 -7.18
N GLU A 161 19.59 -12.18 -7.92
CA GLU A 161 18.66 -13.23 -7.47
C GLU A 161 19.42 -14.53 -7.25
N ARG A 162 20.25 -14.94 -8.22
CA ARG A 162 21.11 -16.12 -8.10
C ARG A 162 22.01 -16.04 -6.87
N LEU A 163 22.72 -14.92 -6.66
CA LEU A 163 23.58 -14.75 -5.48
C LEU A 163 22.78 -14.74 -4.17
N SER A 164 21.61 -14.11 -4.13
CA SER A 164 20.74 -14.13 -2.95
C SER A 164 20.31 -15.55 -2.62
N ASN A 165 19.87 -16.32 -3.62
CA ASN A 165 19.52 -17.72 -3.45
C ASN A 165 20.73 -18.56 -3.02
N ARG A 166 21.92 -18.30 -3.55
CA ARG A 166 23.17 -18.95 -3.14
C ARG A 166 23.50 -18.67 -1.67
N ASP A 167 23.32 -17.44 -1.20
CA ASP A 167 23.59 -17.08 0.19
C ASP A 167 22.64 -17.79 1.17
N PHE A 168 21.40 -18.06 0.75
CA PHE A 168 20.42 -18.80 1.56
C PHE A 168 20.58 -20.33 1.48
N PHE A 169 20.73 -20.89 0.28
CA PHE A 169 20.70 -22.33 0.04
C PHE A 169 22.09 -22.98 -0.10
N GLY A 170 23.16 -22.18 -0.09
CA GLY A 170 24.53 -22.64 -0.29
C GLY A 170 24.80 -23.09 -1.74
N ARG A 171 25.87 -23.88 -1.91
CA ARG A 171 26.34 -24.35 -3.23
C ARG A 171 25.37 -25.31 -3.91
N ALA A 172 24.74 -26.20 -3.14
CA ALA A 172 23.74 -27.13 -3.65
C ALA A 172 22.77 -27.50 -2.54
N CYS A 173 21.47 -27.34 -2.80
CA CYS A 173 20.39 -27.68 -1.89
C CYS A 173 19.31 -28.45 -2.65
N PHE A 174 18.95 -29.63 -2.15
CA PHE A 174 17.92 -30.48 -2.73
C PHE A 174 16.77 -30.57 -1.73
N LEU A 175 15.55 -30.22 -2.15
CA LEU A 175 14.40 -30.30 -1.27
C LEU A 175 13.87 -31.74 -1.23
N VAL A 176 13.84 -32.34 -0.04
CA VAL A 176 13.36 -33.72 0.16
C VAL A 176 14.13 -34.70 -0.75
N THR A 177 13.45 -35.48 -1.59
CA THR A 177 14.03 -36.47 -2.51
C THR A 177 14.25 -35.91 -3.92
N ALA A 178 14.26 -34.59 -4.09
CA ALA A 178 14.42 -33.94 -5.39
C ALA A 178 15.71 -34.36 -6.09
N LEU A 179 15.61 -34.77 -7.35
CA LEU A 179 16.74 -35.17 -8.19
C LEU A 179 17.57 -36.34 -7.62
N GLU A 180 16.99 -37.15 -6.74
CA GLU A 180 17.60 -38.40 -6.27
C GLU A 180 17.71 -39.40 -7.43
N VAL A 181 18.86 -40.05 -7.56
CA VAL A 181 19.04 -41.14 -8.52
C VAL A 181 18.58 -42.44 -7.88
N GLU A 182 17.73 -43.19 -8.56
CA GLU A 182 17.27 -44.51 -8.13
C GLU A 182 17.37 -45.54 -9.26
N LEU A 183 17.49 -46.81 -8.88
CA LEU A 183 17.41 -47.94 -9.79
C LEU A 183 16.07 -48.66 -9.54
N LEU A 184 15.16 -48.59 -10.50
CA LEU A 184 13.88 -49.31 -10.44
C LEU A 184 13.80 -50.35 -11.55
N GLY A 185 13.86 -51.63 -11.17
CA GLY A 185 14.02 -52.73 -12.11
C GLY A 185 15.41 -52.71 -12.73
N SER A 186 15.48 -52.55 -14.06
CA SER A 186 16.73 -52.45 -14.83
C SER A 186 17.03 -51.03 -15.35
N THR A 187 16.30 -50.02 -14.87
CA THR A 187 16.36 -48.65 -15.40
C THR A 187 16.76 -47.66 -14.31
N TYR A 188 17.82 -46.89 -14.57
CA TYR A 188 18.21 -45.76 -13.72
C TYR A 188 17.31 -44.55 -14.00
N ARG A 189 16.90 -43.87 -12.92
CA ARG A 189 15.94 -42.77 -12.98
C ARG A 189 16.35 -41.67 -12.01
N VAL A 190 16.01 -40.44 -12.34
CA VAL A 190 16.13 -39.27 -11.48
C VAL A 190 14.73 -38.84 -11.05
N LYS A 191 14.48 -38.76 -9.75
CA LYS A 191 13.18 -38.39 -9.19
C LYS A 191 12.82 -36.92 -9.51
N PRO A 192 11.52 -36.60 -9.63
CA PRO A 192 11.06 -35.22 -9.71
C PRO A 192 11.33 -34.48 -8.40
N GLY A 193 11.41 -33.16 -8.48
CA GLY A 193 11.50 -32.26 -7.33
C GLY A 193 12.23 -30.96 -7.63
N LEU A 194 12.43 -30.17 -6.58
CA LEU A 194 13.05 -28.85 -6.64
C LEU A 194 14.43 -28.84 -5.98
N ALA A 195 15.41 -28.23 -6.64
CA ALA A 195 16.74 -27.99 -6.10
C ALA A 195 17.22 -26.57 -6.42
N TYR A 196 18.18 -26.08 -5.64
CA TYR A 196 18.92 -24.85 -5.90
C TYR A 196 20.41 -25.17 -6.05
N ILE A 197 20.99 -24.86 -7.20
CA ILE A 197 22.39 -25.18 -7.54
C ILE A 197 23.13 -23.88 -7.84
N GLU A 198 24.10 -23.51 -7.00
CA GLU A 198 24.74 -22.19 -7.01
C GLU A 198 23.72 -21.05 -7.13
N GLY A 199 22.58 -21.19 -6.43
CA GLY A 199 21.47 -20.24 -6.43
C GLY A 199 20.52 -20.28 -7.64
N VAL A 200 20.78 -21.13 -8.63
CA VAL A 200 19.88 -21.36 -9.77
C VAL A 200 18.78 -22.36 -9.38
N ARG A 201 17.51 -21.97 -9.55
CA ARG A 201 16.35 -22.80 -9.23
C ARG A 201 16.13 -23.85 -10.32
N VAL A 202 16.30 -25.12 -9.99
CA VAL A 202 16.07 -26.28 -10.86
C VAL A 202 14.79 -26.98 -10.44
N SER A 203 13.79 -27.00 -11.33
CA SER A 203 12.55 -27.78 -11.16
C SER A 203 12.53 -28.93 -12.16
N ASN A 204 12.23 -30.12 -11.67
CA ASN A 204 11.95 -31.28 -12.50
C ASN A 204 10.61 -31.88 -12.07
N ASP A 205 9.58 -31.80 -12.92
CA ASP A 205 8.23 -32.19 -12.53
C ASP A 205 7.90 -33.65 -12.87
N GLN A 206 8.81 -34.33 -13.58
CA GLN A 206 8.63 -35.72 -14.03
C GLN A 206 9.84 -36.59 -13.68
N VAL A 207 9.63 -37.90 -13.65
CA VAL A 207 10.73 -38.87 -13.52
C VAL A 207 11.56 -38.85 -14.81
N LEU A 208 12.85 -38.57 -14.70
CA LEU A 208 13.77 -38.57 -15.84
C LEU A 208 14.50 -39.91 -15.91
N VAL A 209 14.31 -40.67 -16.99
CA VAL A 209 15.08 -41.90 -17.24
C VAL A 209 16.48 -41.53 -17.72
N ILE A 210 17.51 -42.15 -17.12
CA ILE A 210 18.91 -41.91 -17.46
C ILE A 210 19.59 -43.23 -17.84
N ASN A 211 20.47 -43.20 -18.85
CA ASN A 211 21.15 -44.37 -19.38
C ASN A 211 22.67 -44.20 -19.24
N PRO A 212 23.28 -44.67 -18.14
CA PRO A 212 24.73 -44.61 -17.95
C PRO A 212 25.44 -45.42 -19.03
N PRO A 213 26.49 -44.87 -19.69
CA PRO A 213 27.17 -45.53 -20.80
C PRO A 213 28.04 -46.71 -20.34
N GLU A 214 28.61 -46.63 -19.14
CA GLU A 214 29.43 -47.66 -18.51
C GLU A 214 29.30 -47.60 -16.99
N LEU A 215 29.67 -48.69 -16.31
CA LEU A 215 29.74 -48.76 -14.85
C LEU A 215 31.14 -49.23 -14.41
N PRO A 216 31.72 -48.66 -13.34
CA PRO A 216 31.18 -47.60 -12.49
C PRO A 216 31.25 -46.21 -13.14
N THR A 217 30.29 -45.33 -12.83
CA THR A 217 30.29 -43.93 -13.29
C THR A 217 29.61 -43.01 -12.30
N THR A 218 29.98 -41.73 -12.29
CA THR A 218 29.29 -40.71 -11.49
C THR A 218 28.25 -40.01 -12.35
N VAL A 219 27.04 -39.85 -11.81
CA VAL A 219 25.98 -39.03 -12.36
C VAL A 219 26.18 -37.59 -11.92
N TRP A 220 26.31 -36.68 -12.88
CA TRP A 220 26.48 -35.26 -12.65
C TRP A 220 25.28 -34.48 -13.17
N LEU A 221 24.85 -33.50 -12.40
CA LEU A 221 23.93 -32.46 -12.83
C LEU A 221 24.76 -31.26 -13.31
N ASP A 222 24.57 -30.88 -14.57
CA ASP A 222 25.12 -29.66 -15.15
C ASP A 222 23.99 -28.63 -15.27
N VAL A 223 24.12 -27.50 -14.57
CA VAL A 223 23.11 -26.44 -14.48
C VAL A 223 23.67 -25.14 -15.03
N VAL A 224 22.90 -24.48 -15.90
CA VAL A 224 23.22 -23.17 -16.46
C VAL A 224 21.98 -22.28 -16.42
N LEU A 225 22.19 -21.00 -16.10
CA LEU A 225 21.17 -19.98 -16.29
C LEU A 225 21.45 -19.30 -17.64
N GLU A 226 20.63 -19.60 -18.64
CA GLU A 226 20.86 -19.15 -20.02
C GLU A 226 19.62 -18.49 -20.62
N ARG A 227 19.84 -17.63 -21.61
CA ARG A 227 18.76 -16.96 -22.32
C ARG A 227 18.07 -17.95 -23.27
N GLN A 228 16.77 -18.10 -23.12
CA GLN A 228 15.91 -18.80 -24.07
C GLN A 228 14.81 -17.85 -24.56
N LEU A 229 14.79 -17.60 -25.88
CA LEU A 229 13.87 -16.63 -26.50
C LEU A 229 13.95 -15.24 -25.83
N ASN A 230 12.89 -14.86 -25.12
CA ASN A 230 12.72 -13.59 -24.42
C ASN A 230 12.89 -13.71 -22.89
N ASP A 231 13.34 -14.87 -22.39
CA ASP A 231 13.49 -15.16 -20.97
C ASP A 231 14.90 -15.67 -20.64
N VAL A 232 15.25 -15.67 -19.37
CA VAL A 232 16.47 -16.28 -18.83
C VAL A 232 16.03 -17.41 -17.91
N VAL A 233 16.29 -18.65 -18.32
CA VAL A 233 15.75 -19.84 -17.67
C VAL A 233 16.87 -20.77 -17.23
N ALA A 234 16.61 -21.50 -16.15
CA ALA A 234 17.49 -22.57 -15.71
C ALA A 234 17.39 -23.74 -16.69
N ARG A 235 18.45 -23.98 -17.47
CA ARG A 235 18.62 -25.22 -18.21
C ARG A 235 19.52 -26.13 -17.40
N TRP A 236 19.19 -27.42 -17.40
CA TRP A 236 20.01 -28.43 -16.77
C TRP A 236 20.05 -29.70 -17.59
N SER A 237 21.09 -30.49 -17.40
CA SER A 237 21.24 -31.81 -18.03
C SER A 237 21.95 -32.78 -17.11
N VAL A 238 21.69 -34.07 -17.31
CA VAL A 238 22.41 -35.14 -16.61
C VAL A 238 23.53 -35.63 -17.51
N THR A 239 24.75 -35.64 -16.97
CA THR A 239 25.95 -36.11 -17.66
C THR A 239 26.68 -37.15 -16.82
N PHE A 240 27.59 -37.91 -17.44
CA PHE A 240 28.30 -39.00 -16.79
C PHE A 240 29.81 -38.87 -16.95
N GLY A 241 30.56 -39.56 -16.09
CA GLY A 241 32.02 -39.70 -16.22
C GLY A 241 32.80 -39.27 -14.98
N ALA A 242 34.08 -38.99 -15.19
CA ALA A 242 35.01 -38.56 -14.14
C ALA A 242 34.62 -37.20 -13.52
N VAL A 243 35.40 -36.74 -12.53
CA VAL A 243 35.16 -35.49 -11.80
C VAL A 243 34.94 -34.31 -12.76
N LYS A 244 33.76 -33.68 -12.68
CA LYS A 244 33.44 -32.45 -13.41
C LYS A 244 33.60 -31.24 -12.51
N THR A 245 34.15 -30.17 -13.06
CA THR A 245 34.29 -28.86 -12.43
C THR A 245 33.42 -27.85 -13.15
N ASP A 246 33.04 -26.79 -12.44
CA ASP A 246 32.31 -25.66 -13.02
C ASP A 246 33.11 -25.05 -14.17
N TYR A 247 32.44 -24.68 -15.26
CA TYR A 247 33.09 -24.18 -16.47
C TYR A 247 32.27 -23.09 -17.14
N ARG A 248 32.84 -22.44 -18.17
CA ARG A 248 32.11 -21.53 -19.06
C ARG A 248 32.04 -22.12 -20.45
N ASP A 249 30.87 -22.05 -21.07
CA ASP A 249 30.70 -22.50 -22.45
C ASP A 249 31.23 -21.46 -23.46
N SER A 250 31.10 -21.76 -24.76
CA SER A 250 31.54 -20.87 -25.85
C SER A 250 30.76 -19.56 -25.95
N THR A 251 29.62 -19.45 -25.26
CA THR A 251 28.80 -18.23 -25.17
C THR A 251 29.12 -17.39 -23.93
N GLY A 252 29.99 -17.92 -23.06
CA GLY A 252 30.37 -17.30 -21.79
C GLY A 252 29.42 -17.60 -20.64
N ALA A 253 28.40 -18.45 -20.83
CA ALA A 253 27.47 -18.85 -19.78
C ALA A 253 28.17 -19.76 -18.76
N ALA A 254 27.89 -19.55 -17.48
CA ALA A 254 28.50 -20.33 -16.39
C ALA A 254 27.70 -21.60 -16.11
N HIS A 255 28.38 -22.73 -16.21
CA HIS A 255 27.86 -24.07 -15.94
C HIS A 255 28.33 -24.54 -14.56
N TYR A 256 27.39 -24.95 -13.72
CA TYR A 256 27.63 -25.43 -12.36
C TYR A 256 27.38 -26.93 -12.29
N CYS A 257 28.43 -27.69 -11.98
CA CYS A 257 28.44 -29.14 -11.97
C CYS A 257 28.36 -29.68 -10.52
N ILE A 258 27.32 -30.46 -10.23
CA ILE A 258 27.11 -31.12 -8.93
C ILE A 258 26.94 -32.62 -9.13
N ALA A 259 27.68 -33.43 -8.35
CA ALA A 259 27.49 -34.88 -8.33
C ALA A 259 26.16 -35.24 -7.67
N LEU A 260 25.33 -36.02 -8.36
CA LEU A 260 24.08 -36.54 -7.81
C LEU A 260 24.27 -37.92 -7.17
N ALA A 261 24.97 -38.83 -7.84
CA ALA A 261 25.20 -40.17 -7.34
C ALA A 261 26.42 -40.84 -7.98
N ASP A 262 27.06 -41.77 -7.28
CA ASP A 262 28.01 -42.72 -7.85
C ASP A 262 27.27 -44.03 -8.14
N LEU A 263 27.31 -44.48 -9.40
CA LEU A 263 26.74 -45.75 -9.84
C LEU A 263 27.86 -46.79 -9.90
N THR A 264 27.69 -47.84 -9.11
CA THR A 264 28.55 -49.02 -9.13
C THR A 264 27.85 -50.18 -9.83
N THR A 265 28.52 -51.32 -9.98
CA THR A 265 27.91 -52.52 -10.58
C THR A 265 26.76 -53.10 -9.74
N SER A 266 26.63 -52.72 -8.46
CA SER A 266 25.65 -53.30 -7.53
C SER A 266 24.89 -52.29 -6.67
N ALA A 267 25.22 -51.01 -6.72
CA ALA A 267 24.63 -49.99 -5.86
C ALA A 267 24.61 -48.59 -6.49
N VAL A 268 23.59 -47.83 -6.11
CA VAL A 268 23.49 -46.37 -6.31
C VAL A 268 23.89 -45.70 -5.00
N ILE A 269 24.98 -44.94 -5.00
CA ILE A 269 25.47 -44.21 -3.83
C ILE A 269 25.10 -42.74 -4.01
N ASP A 270 24.19 -42.22 -3.19
CA ASP A 270 23.79 -40.81 -3.24
C ASP A 270 24.98 -39.90 -2.85
N ARG A 271 25.24 -38.88 -3.67
CA ARG A 271 26.31 -37.89 -3.50
C ARG A 271 25.78 -36.48 -3.30
N ARG A 272 24.45 -36.30 -3.29
CA ARG A 272 23.82 -35.01 -2.98
C ARG A 272 24.21 -34.62 -1.54
N PRO A 273 24.68 -33.38 -1.30
CA PRO A 273 24.85 -32.86 0.05
C PRO A 273 23.46 -32.76 0.70
N SER A 274 23.07 -33.77 1.47
CA SER A 274 21.73 -33.90 2.02
C SER A 274 21.65 -33.31 3.43
N GLU A 275 21.10 -32.11 3.53
CA GLU A 275 20.32 -31.72 4.70
C GLU A 275 18.84 -31.87 4.35
N TYR A 276 18.11 -32.66 5.15
CA TYR A 276 16.73 -33.03 4.85
C TYR A 276 15.78 -31.87 5.18
N ILE A 277 15.69 -30.91 4.26
CA ILE A 277 14.82 -29.75 4.39
C ILE A 277 13.42 -30.13 3.88
N THR A 278 12.51 -30.44 4.81
CA THR A 278 11.12 -30.84 4.54
C THR A 278 10.12 -29.68 4.60
N GLU A 279 10.58 -28.48 4.94
CA GLU A 279 9.76 -27.28 5.19
C GLU A 279 10.50 -26.01 4.72
N PRO A 280 9.83 -24.84 4.61
CA PRO A 280 10.49 -23.58 4.23
C PRO A 280 11.76 -23.34 5.04
N LEU A 281 12.85 -22.90 4.39
CA LEU A 281 14.17 -22.77 5.03
C LEU A 281 14.13 -21.97 6.34
N LEU A 282 13.32 -20.91 6.42
CA LEU A 282 13.14 -20.13 7.65
C LEU A 282 12.50 -20.94 8.78
N GLN A 283 11.57 -21.85 8.48
CA GLN A 283 10.96 -22.76 9.46
C GLN A 283 11.91 -23.90 9.82
N HIS A 284 12.73 -24.34 8.86
CA HIS A 284 13.78 -25.33 9.09
C HIS A 284 14.84 -24.79 10.05
N LEU A 285 15.29 -23.54 9.83
CA LEU A 285 16.30 -22.83 10.63
C LEU A 285 15.74 -22.13 11.87
N ALA A 286 14.42 -22.00 12.00
CA ALA A 286 13.81 -21.43 13.21
C ALA A 286 14.10 -22.36 14.39
N ALA A 287 14.70 -21.79 15.44
CA ALA A 287 14.75 -22.45 16.74
C ALA A 287 13.30 -22.69 17.20
N ARG A 288 12.87 -23.95 17.17
CA ARG A 288 11.58 -24.39 17.73
C ARG A 288 11.83 -24.78 19.18
N ASN A 289 10.79 -24.82 19.99
CA ASN A 289 10.90 -25.42 21.32
C ASN A 289 11.04 -26.94 21.16
N GLY A 290 12.22 -27.50 21.41
CA GLY A 290 12.49 -28.94 21.31
C GLY A 290 13.95 -29.31 21.57
N ASP A 291 14.20 -30.60 21.83
CA ASP A 291 15.56 -31.17 21.91
C ASP A 291 16.08 -31.48 20.50
N TYR A 292 17.26 -30.98 20.17
CA TYR A 292 17.79 -30.96 18.80
C TYR A 292 18.96 -31.90 18.64
N PRO A 293 18.83 -32.95 17.81
CA PRO A 293 19.80 -34.02 17.84
C PRO A 293 21.26 -33.70 17.55
N GLN A 294 21.48 -32.62 16.79
CA GLN A 294 22.75 -32.24 16.20
C GLN A 294 23.32 -30.94 16.79
N LEU A 295 22.67 -30.34 17.77
CA LEU A 295 23.20 -29.17 18.49
C LEU A 295 24.29 -29.61 19.47
N ARG A 296 25.46 -28.94 19.38
CA ARG A 296 26.67 -29.22 20.19
C ARG A 296 26.43 -29.16 21.72
N ALA A 297 25.29 -28.64 22.15
CA ALA A 297 24.83 -28.60 23.53
C ALA A 297 24.35 -29.95 24.10
N ARG A 298 24.21 -31.00 23.28
CA ARG A 298 23.86 -32.35 23.79
C ARG A 298 25.01 -33.13 24.42
N SER A 299 26.22 -32.60 24.39
CA SER A 299 27.41 -33.29 24.91
C SER A 299 27.78 -32.90 26.36
N THR A 300 26.84 -32.38 27.15
CA THR A 300 27.03 -32.27 28.61
C THR A 300 26.31 -33.42 29.29
N THR A 301 27.08 -34.36 29.81
CA THR A 301 26.63 -35.45 30.68
C THR A 301 26.13 -34.92 32.03
N LYS A 302 25.45 -35.75 32.83
CA LYS A 302 25.00 -35.38 34.19
C LYS A 302 26.15 -34.96 35.11
N ASP A 303 27.36 -35.45 34.83
CA ASP A 303 28.57 -35.08 35.56
C ASP A 303 29.08 -33.69 35.13
N ASP A 304 28.93 -33.32 33.85
CA ASP A 304 29.36 -32.03 33.31
C ASP A 304 28.58 -30.83 33.88
N VAL A 305 27.41 -31.08 34.50
CA VAL A 305 26.55 -30.07 35.13
C VAL A 305 26.37 -30.28 36.65
N GLY A 306 27.16 -31.17 37.27
CA GLY A 306 27.15 -31.38 38.73
C GLY A 306 25.89 -32.10 39.28
N LEU A 307 25.16 -32.84 38.43
CA LEU A 307 23.89 -33.49 38.77
C LEU A 307 24.00 -35.03 38.88
N GLY A 308 25.22 -35.59 38.90
CA GLY A 308 25.49 -37.05 38.94
C GLY A 308 24.92 -37.78 40.18
N ASN A 309 24.59 -37.07 41.26
CA ASN A 309 24.03 -37.64 42.49
C ASN A 309 22.48 -37.65 42.53
N LEU A 310 21.79 -37.21 41.48
CA LEU A 310 20.33 -37.25 41.44
C LEU A 310 19.82 -38.65 41.00
N PRO A 311 18.88 -39.26 41.74
CA PRO A 311 18.35 -40.58 41.39
C PRO A 311 17.74 -40.61 39.98
N ASN A 312 18.00 -41.71 39.25
CA ASN A 312 17.74 -41.81 37.80
C ASN A 312 16.27 -42.04 37.41
N ALA A 313 15.36 -42.20 38.37
CA ALA A 313 13.97 -42.56 38.10
C ALA A 313 12.98 -41.69 38.90
N VAL A 314 11.94 -41.24 38.21
CA VAL A 314 10.73 -40.65 38.79
C VAL A 314 9.58 -41.61 38.50
N SER A 315 8.78 -41.97 39.51
CA SER A 315 7.67 -42.94 39.35
C SER A 315 6.37 -42.45 39.99
N ASP A 316 5.26 -42.93 39.44
CA ASP A 316 3.90 -42.77 39.96
C ASP A 316 3.30 -44.07 40.52
N ASP A 317 4.09 -45.14 40.55
CA ASP A 317 3.70 -46.46 41.02
C ASP A 317 3.55 -46.47 42.55
N ASP A 318 2.36 -46.82 43.03
CA ASP A 318 2.02 -46.88 44.46
C ASP A 318 2.40 -48.22 45.11
N SER A 319 2.93 -49.17 44.34
CA SER A 319 3.38 -50.48 44.82
C SER A 319 4.89 -50.57 45.07
N THR A 320 5.67 -49.58 44.65
CA THR A 320 7.14 -49.57 44.77
C THR A 320 7.62 -48.67 45.92
N ASP A 321 8.39 -49.23 46.86
CA ASP A 321 9.03 -48.51 47.97
C ASP A 321 10.57 -48.53 47.82
N SER A 322 11.13 -47.54 47.13
CA SER A 322 12.56 -47.45 46.83
C SER A 322 13.12 -46.05 47.09
N SER A 323 14.21 -45.98 47.86
CA SER A 323 14.93 -44.74 48.12
C SER A 323 15.71 -44.21 46.89
N GLN A 324 15.76 -44.98 45.80
CA GLN A 324 16.42 -44.59 44.54
C GLN A 324 15.44 -44.03 43.49
N THR A 325 14.15 -43.89 43.85
CA THR A 325 13.11 -43.40 42.94
C THR A 325 12.39 -42.23 43.58
N LEU A 326 12.34 -41.09 42.91
CA LEU A 326 11.58 -39.95 43.40
C LEU A 326 10.10 -40.12 43.05
N ALA A 327 9.21 -39.93 44.04
CA ALA A 327 7.77 -39.89 43.77
C ALA A 327 7.44 -38.65 42.93
N SER A 328 6.72 -38.82 41.84
CA SER A 328 6.32 -37.66 41.03
C SER A 328 5.30 -36.78 41.78
N THR A 329 5.24 -35.50 41.42
CA THR A 329 4.24 -34.56 41.95
C THR A 329 2.80 -35.07 41.76
N LYS A 330 2.55 -35.85 40.71
CA LYS A 330 1.25 -36.45 40.43
C LYS A 330 0.90 -37.55 41.44
N ALA A 331 1.81 -38.47 41.73
CA ALA A 331 1.63 -39.47 42.78
C ALA A 331 1.41 -38.82 44.15
N VAL A 332 2.25 -37.86 44.54
CA VAL A 332 2.10 -37.15 45.82
C VAL A 332 0.76 -36.41 45.91
N SER A 333 0.35 -35.73 44.83
CA SER A 333 -0.95 -35.05 44.75
C SER A 333 -2.13 -36.02 44.80
N ARG A 334 -2.03 -37.18 44.14
CA ARG A 334 -3.05 -38.22 44.15
C ARG A 334 -3.25 -38.80 45.54
N VAL A 335 -2.17 -39.18 46.23
CA VAL A 335 -2.23 -39.69 47.60
C VAL A 335 -2.82 -38.64 48.53
N ARG A 336 -2.36 -37.38 48.43
CA ARG A 336 -2.92 -36.27 49.22
C ARG A 336 -4.41 -36.10 49.00
N LYS A 337 -4.89 -36.11 47.75
CA LYS A 337 -6.32 -35.96 47.42
C LYS A 337 -7.16 -37.15 47.88
N LEU A 338 -6.64 -38.37 47.76
CA LEU A 338 -7.33 -39.57 48.24
C LEU A 338 -7.51 -39.54 49.76
N LEU A 339 -6.44 -39.23 50.49
CA LEU A 339 -6.50 -39.06 51.94
C LEU A 339 -7.43 -37.91 52.34
N GLN A 340 -7.31 -36.75 51.69
CA GLN A 340 -8.17 -35.60 51.98
C GLN A 340 -9.64 -35.93 51.70
N SER A 341 -9.96 -36.58 50.58
CA SER A 341 -11.34 -36.99 50.28
C SER A 341 -11.87 -38.00 51.29
N ALA A 342 -11.04 -38.94 51.76
CA ALA A 342 -11.43 -39.89 52.80
C ALA A 342 -11.71 -39.17 54.13
N ILE A 343 -10.88 -38.20 54.51
CA ILE A 343 -11.05 -37.37 55.71
C ILE A 343 -12.29 -36.49 55.59
N ASP A 344 -12.48 -35.81 54.46
CA ASP A 344 -13.63 -34.95 54.20
C ASP A 344 -14.93 -35.76 54.30
N LYS A 345 -14.97 -36.96 53.72
CA LYS A 345 -16.13 -37.87 53.82
C LYS A 345 -16.44 -38.35 55.25
N LEU A 346 -15.45 -38.28 56.14
CA LEU A 346 -15.61 -38.62 57.55
C LEU A 346 -16.08 -37.41 58.36
N LEU A 347 -15.65 -36.21 57.98
CA LEU A 347 -16.02 -34.95 58.61
C LEU A 347 -17.41 -34.44 58.18
N ASP A 348 -17.75 -34.57 56.90
CA ASP A 348 -19.01 -34.10 56.32
C ASP A 348 -20.20 -35.02 56.61
N GLY A 349 -19.94 -36.18 57.21
CA GLY A 349 -20.96 -37.15 57.55
C GLY A 349 -21.51 -37.91 56.34
N THR A 350 -20.72 -38.13 55.29
CA THR A 350 -21.14 -39.01 54.18
C THR A 350 -20.89 -40.48 54.48
N THR A 351 -19.79 -40.81 55.19
CA THR A 351 -19.55 -42.18 55.70
C THR A 351 -20.48 -42.53 56.86
N ALA A 352 -20.72 -43.83 57.09
CA ALA A 352 -21.50 -44.29 58.23
C ALA A 352 -20.92 -43.79 59.57
N ALA A 353 -19.59 -43.81 59.72
CA ALA A 353 -18.89 -43.27 60.88
C ALA A 353 -19.06 -41.73 61.01
N GLY A 354 -19.01 -41.00 59.90
CA GLY A 354 -19.25 -39.56 59.90
C GLY A 354 -20.70 -39.18 60.25
N LYS A 355 -21.70 -39.93 59.77
CA LYS A 355 -23.13 -39.69 60.11
C LYS A 355 -23.40 -39.88 61.59
N ALA A 356 -22.77 -40.90 62.20
CA ALA A 356 -22.92 -41.16 63.63
C ALA A 356 -22.45 -39.98 64.51
N LYS A 357 -21.52 -39.14 64.02
CA LYS A 357 -21.11 -37.90 64.69
C LYS A 357 -22.28 -36.95 64.96
N GLN A 358 -23.33 -36.97 64.13
CA GLN A 358 -24.50 -36.10 64.28
C GLN A 358 -25.40 -36.49 65.48
N LEU A 359 -25.23 -37.70 66.02
CA LEU A 359 -25.94 -38.23 67.20
C LEU A 359 -25.16 -38.07 68.51
N LEU A 360 -23.96 -37.48 68.50
CA LEU A 360 -23.18 -37.18 69.72
C LEU A 360 -23.90 -36.25 70.70
N THR A 361 -24.89 -35.48 70.22
CA THR A 361 -25.75 -34.66 71.07
C THR A 361 -27.16 -35.24 71.02
N PRO A 362 -27.73 -35.67 72.17
CA PRO A 362 -29.09 -36.19 72.22
C PRO A 362 -30.08 -35.20 71.58
N ARG A 363 -31.00 -35.73 70.76
CA ARG A 363 -32.04 -34.92 70.10
C ARG A 363 -33.40 -35.33 70.66
N THR A 364 -34.23 -34.35 71.00
CA THR A 364 -35.63 -34.58 71.33
C THR A 364 -36.44 -34.63 70.05
N LEU A 365 -37.19 -35.72 69.86
CA LEU A 365 -38.17 -35.86 68.79
C LEU A 365 -39.54 -35.50 69.38
N SER A 366 -40.11 -34.38 68.94
CA SER A 366 -41.39 -33.86 69.42
C SER A 366 -42.40 -33.70 68.29
N ILE A 367 -43.66 -34.05 68.56
CA ILE A 367 -44.79 -33.77 67.68
C ILE A 367 -45.57 -32.60 68.28
N SER A 368 -45.64 -31.49 67.54
CA SER A 368 -46.40 -30.30 67.93
C SER A 368 -47.60 -30.11 67.00
N GLY A 369 -48.78 -29.91 67.55
CA GLY A 369 -50.02 -29.71 66.81
C GLY A 369 -51.25 -30.00 67.67
N ALA A 370 -52.34 -30.44 67.03
CA ALA A 370 -53.61 -30.73 67.72
C ALA A 370 -53.54 -31.88 68.75
N GLY A 371 -52.43 -32.64 68.75
CA GLY A 371 -52.05 -33.53 69.82
C GLY A 371 -50.55 -33.37 70.13
N ILE A 372 -50.17 -33.66 71.37
CA ILE A 372 -48.81 -33.45 71.87
C ILE A 372 -48.20 -34.75 72.38
N GLY A 373 -46.90 -34.95 72.10
CA GLY A 373 -46.09 -36.06 72.56
C GLY A 373 -44.61 -35.88 72.20
N SER A 374 -43.70 -36.41 73.01
CA SER A 374 -42.25 -36.37 72.74
C SER A 374 -41.50 -37.54 73.38
N ALA A 375 -40.36 -37.93 72.78
CA ALA A 375 -39.37 -38.83 73.36
C ALA A 375 -37.94 -38.39 72.98
N SER A 376 -36.93 -38.91 73.69
CA SER A 376 -35.51 -38.68 73.37
C SER A 376 -34.90 -39.91 72.70
N PHE A 377 -33.99 -39.69 71.75
CA PHE A 377 -33.33 -40.74 70.99
C PHE A 377 -31.84 -40.41 70.78
N ASP A 378 -30.97 -41.36 71.08
CA ASP A 378 -29.51 -41.25 70.97
C ASP A 378 -28.88 -42.31 70.04
N GLY A 379 -29.70 -43.13 69.39
CA GLY A 379 -29.25 -44.15 68.44
C GLY A 379 -28.84 -45.50 69.06
N THR A 380 -28.90 -45.68 70.38
CA THR A 380 -28.52 -46.94 71.04
C THR A 380 -29.65 -47.98 71.10
N ALA A 381 -30.93 -47.56 71.08
CA ALA A 381 -32.12 -48.42 71.03
C ALA A 381 -33.35 -47.68 70.46
N ASN A 382 -34.44 -48.40 70.17
CA ASN A 382 -35.71 -47.83 69.67
C ASN A 382 -36.44 -46.97 70.74
N ALA A 383 -37.23 -45.96 70.32
CA ALA A 383 -38.03 -45.10 71.21
C ALA A 383 -39.48 -44.90 70.69
N ASP A 384 -40.47 -44.97 71.58
CA ASP A 384 -41.92 -44.79 71.27
C ASP A 384 -42.47 -43.45 71.80
N ILE A 385 -43.43 -42.84 71.08
CA ILE A 385 -44.08 -41.57 71.46
C ILE A 385 -45.61 -41.74 71.50
N ALA A 386 -46.26 -41.43 72.64
CA ALA A 386 -47.72 -41.49 72.79
C ALA A 386 -48.42 -40.17 72.35
N PHE A 387 -49.63 -40.26 71.76
CA PHE A 387 -50.36 -39.13 71.14
C PHE A 387 -51.83 -39.00 71.62
N ALA A 388 -52.29 -37.78 71.94
CA ALA A 388 -53.67 -37.49 72.35
C ALA A 388 -54.21 -36.16 71.77
N LEU A 389 -55.46 -36.12 71.28
CA LEU A 389 -56.10 -34.95 70.62
C LEU A 389 -57.15 -34.24 71.49
N ASN A 390 -57.10 -32.91 71.54
CA ASN A 390 -58.09 -32.07 72.23
C ASN A 390 -59.43 -31.89 71.46
N ASN A 391 -60.51 -31.50 72.14
CA ASN A 391 -61.81 -31.18 71.49
C ASN A 391 -61.70 -29.89 70.64
N SER A 392 -62.32 -29.87 69.45
CA SER A 392 -62.18 -28.77 68.48
C SER A 392 -63.07 -27.55 68.76
N GLY A 393 -64.03 -27.66 69.69
CA GLY A 393 -64.98 -26.60 70.02
C GLY A 393 -66.16 -26.45 69.03
N VAL A 394 -66.21 -27.24 67.95
CA VAL A 394 -67.35 -27.25 67.01
C VAL A 394 -68.48 -28.12 67.57
N GLN A 395 -69.70 -27.58 67.59
CA GLN A 395 -70.88 -28.37 67.96
C GLN A 395 -71.13 -29.46 66.92
N ALA A 396 -71.19 -30.70 67.39
CA ALA A 396 -71.51 -31.85 66.55
C ALA A 396 -72.90 -31.68 65.94
N GLY A 397 -73.02 -31.85 64.62
CA GLY A 397 -74.30 -31.65 63.92
C GLY A 397 -74.18 -31.58 62.41
N THR A 398 -75.33 -31.55 61.73
CA THR A 398 -75.45 -31.46 60.26
C THR A 398 -75.62 -30.00 59.83
N TYR A 399 -74.65 -29.52 59.07
CA TYR A 399 -74.67 -28.27 58.31
C TYR A 399 -75.15 -28.55 56.89
N THR A 400 -75.43 -27.50 56.11
CA THR A 400 -76.15 -27.54 54.82
C THR A 400 -75.72 -28.66 53.84
N LYS A 401 -74.45 -29.09 53.85
CA LYS A 401 -73.98 -30.23 53.03
C LYS A 401 -73.11 -31.26 53.77
N VAL A 402 -72.83 -31.06 55.07
CA VAL A 402 -71.91 -31.93 55.83
C VAL A 402 -72.35 -32.11 57.29
N THR A 403 -72.11 -33.28 57.85
CA THR A 403 -72.28 -33.58 59.27
C THR A 403 -70.93 -33.72 59.94
N VAL A 404 -70.71 -33.08 61.09
CA VAL A 404 -69.44 -33.13 61.83
C VAL A 404 -69.61 -33.66 63.25
N SER A 405 -68.59 -34.36 63.76
CA SER A 405 -68.50 -34.85 65.15
C SER A 405 -68.02 -33.76 66.12
N SER A 406 -68.06 -34.03 67.42
CA SER A 406 -67.59 -33.12 68.49
C SER A 406 -66.08 -32.89 68.50
N LYS A 407 -65.33 -33.71 67.76
CA LYS A 407 -63.90 -33.53 67.49
C LYS A 407 -63.66 -32.73 66.20
N GLY A 408 -64.71 -32.25 65.53
CA GLY A 408 -64.67 -31.47 64.29
C GLY A 408 -64.49 -32.31 63.02
N ILE A 409 -64.66 -33.63 63.09
CA ILE A 409 -64.44 -34.54 61.95
C ILE A 409 -65.74 -34.67 61.15
N VAL A 410 -65.68 -34.50 59.83
CA VAL A 410 -66.82 -34.72 58.94
C VAL A 410 -67.14 -36.22 58.86
N ILE A 411 -68.37 -36.59 59.21
CA ILE A 411 -68.87 -37.97 59.29
C ILE A 411 -70.02 -38.26 58.30
N GLY A 412 -70.43 -37.29 57.48
CA GLY A 412 -71.40 -37.47 56.40
C GLY A 412 -71.47 -36.26 55.46
N ALA A 413 -71.84 -36.44 54.19
CA ALA A 413 -71.95 -35.37 53.19
C ALA A 413 -72.93 -35.69 52.03
N THR A 414 -73.42 -34.66 51.34
CA THR A 414 -74.19 -34.75 50.07
C THR A 414 -73.49 -34.03 48.91
N SER A 415 -73.70 -34.50 47.67
CA SER A 415 -73.11 -33.92 46.45
C SER A 415 -73.66 -32.51 46.13
N LEU A 416 -72.81 -31.66 45.57
CA LEU A 416 -73.20 -30.33 45.09
C LEU A 416 -74.00 -30.43 43.77
N VAL A 417 -75.03 -29.60 43.61
CA VAL A 417 -75.74 -29.39 42.34
C VAL A 417 -75.40 -28.01 41.78
N ALA A 418 -75.59 -27.80 40.47
CA ALA A 418 -75.21 -26.55 39.80
C ALA A 418 -75.83 -25.28 40.43
N GLY A 419 -77.02 -25.38 41.04
CA GLY A 419 -77.67 -24.28 41.75
C GLY A 419 -77.05 -23.92 43.11
N ASP A 420 -76.18 -24.76 43.68
CA ASP A 420 -75.44 -24.46 44.91
C ASP A 420 -74.27 -23.49 44.65
N ILE A 421 -73.93 -23.20 43.38
CA ILE A 421 -72.85 -22.29 43.00
C ILE A 421 -73.46 -20.98 42.47
N PRO A 422 -73.34 -19.85 43.20
CA PRO A 422 -73.83 -18.56 42.71
C PRO A 422 -73.04 -18.09 41.47
N ALA A 423 -73.60 -17.17 40.68
CA ALA A 423 -72.88 -16.58 39.53
C ALA A 423 -71.57 -15.91 39.99
N LEU A 424 -70.43 -16.39 39.49
CA LEU A 424 -69.10 -15.88 39.83
C LEU A 424 -68.57 -15.03 38.67
N ASP A 425 -68.10 -13.82 38.99
CA ASP A 425 -67.29 -13.02 38.08
C ASP A 425 -65.87 -13.61 37.96
N PHE A 426 -65.22 -13.39 36.81
CA PHE A 426 -63.93 -13.98 36.46
C PHE A 426 -62.80 -13.67 37.46
N SER A 427 -62.98 -12.63 38.28
CA SER A 427 -62.06 -12.26 39.37
C SER A 427 -62.00 -13.31 40.48
N LYS A 428 -63.08 -14.09 40.67
CA LYS A 428 -63.25 -15.08 41.74
C LYS A 428 -62.79 -16.50 41.36
N ILE A 429 -62.36 -16.71 40.12
CA ILE A 429 -61.78 -17.99 39.68
C ILE A 429 -60.25 -17.90 39.82
N THR A 430 -59.67 -18.67 40.73
CA THR A 430 -58.22 -18.64 41.04
C THR A 430 -57.40 -19.68 40.27
N THR A 431 -58.02 -20.72 39.71
CA THR A 431 -57.34 -21.77 38.90
C THR A 431 -58.18 -22.19 37.69
N GLY A 432 -57.56 -22.60 36.58
CA GLY A 432 -58.27 -23.07 35.38
C GLY A 432 -58.63 -21.99 34.34
N LYS A 433 -58.07 -20.79 34.46
CA LYS A 433 -58.14 -19.76 33.42
C LYS A 433 -57.32 -20.22 32.21
N PRO A 434 -57.82 -20.11 30.96
CA PRO A 434 -57.00 -20.33 29.78
C PRO A 434 -55.75 -19.46 29.87
N THR A 435 -54.58 -19.97 29.49
CA THR A 435 -53.32 -19.21 29.55
C THR A 435 -52.77 -18.87 28.17
N THR A 436 -53.50 -19.24 27.11
CA THR A 436 -53.15 -18.96 25.71
C THR A 436 -54.19 -18.06 25.07
N LEU A 437 -53.75 -17.21 24.14
CA LEU A 437 -54.62 -16.27 23.40
C LEU A 437 -55.72 -17.01 22.62
N GLU A 438 -55.42 -18.19 22.10
CA GLU A 438 -56.38 -19.09 21.44
C GLU A 438 -57.46 -19.57 22.42
N GLY A 439 -57.10 -19.90 23.66
CA GLY A 439 -58.05 -20.26 24.72
C GLY A 439 -58.95 -19.11 25.18
N TYR A 440 -58.59 -17.86 24.85
CA TYR A 440 -59.41 -16.66 25.05
C TYR A 440 -60.17 -16.22 23.78
N GLY A 441 -59.98 -16.87 22.64
CA GLY A 441 -60.66 -16.54 21.36
C GLY A 441 -60.14 -15.28 20.65
N ILE A 442 -58.91 -14.84 20.94
CA ILE A 442 -58.34 -13.58 20.41
C ILE A 442 -57.48 -13.86 19.17
N THR A 443 -57.83 -13.31 18.00
CA THR A 443 -57.16 -13.58 16.70
C THR A 443 -56.29 -12.43 16.16
N ASN A 444 -56.31 -11.26 16.80
CA ASN A 444 -55.68 -10.03 16.33
C ASN A 444 -54.65 -9.45 17.33
N ALA A 445 -54.10 -10.29 18.21
CA ALA A 445 -53.10 -9.85 19.17
C ALA A 445 -51.72 -9.66 18.51
N LEU A 446 -51.02 -8.58 18.89
CA LEU A 446 -49.61 -8.35 18.56
C LEU A 446 -48.71 -9.20 19.48
N PRO A 447 -47.83 -10.07 18.96
CA PRO A 447 -46.91 -10.84 19.78
C PRO A 447 -45.86 -9.91 20.42
N LEU A 448 -45.70 -9.98 21.74
CA LEU A 448 -44.56 -9.36 22.43
C LEU A 448 -43.43 -10.39 22.53
N GLY A 449 -42.41 -10.27 21.68
CA GLY A 449 -41.23 -11.16 21.62
C GLY A 449 -40.43 -11.02 20.33
N LEU A 450 -39.26 -11.68 20.24
CA LEU A 450 -38.45 -11.73 19.01
C LEU A 450 -39.22 -12.52 17.93
N THR A 451 -39.40 -11.89 16.76
CA THR A 451 -40.08 -12.47 15.59
C THR A 451 -39.29 -12.13 14.34
N ASP A 452 -39.14 -13.08 13.43
CA ASP A 452 -38.41 -12.91 12.16
C ASP A 452 -39.28 -12.27 11.06
N ARG A 453 -40.47 -11.76 11.43
CA ARG A 453 -41.39 -11.08 10.52
C ARG A 453 -41.02 -9.61 10.36
N ARG A 454 -40.74 -9.17 9.12
CA ARG A 454 -40.43 -7.77 8.80
C ARG A 454 -41.71 -6.92 8.82
N PRO A 455 -41.76 -5.77 9.53
CA PRO A 455 -42.86 -4.82 9.41
C PRO A 455 -42.88 -4.22 8.00
N GLN A 456 -44.00 -4.31 7.27
CA GLN A 456 -44.22 -3.56 6.03
C GLN A 456 -45.14 -2.38 6.34
N LEU A 457 -44.65 -1.16 6.11
CA LEU A 457 -45.33 0.10 6.38
C LEU A 457 -45.60 0.78 5.03
N TYR A 458 -46.88 0.95 4.65
CA TYR A 458 -47.29 1.57 3.39
C TYR A 458 -48.46 2.54 3.65
N ALA A 459 -48.48 3.66 2.94
CA ALA A 459 -49.62 4.58 2.91
C ALA A 459 -50.57 4.23 1.77
N SER A 460 -51.87 4.46 1.96
CA SER A 460 -52.90 4.22 0.95
C SER A 460 -52.95 5.28 -0.15
N LYS A 461 -52.20 6.39 0.01
CA LYS A 461 -52.00 7.47 -0.95
C LYS A 461 -50.53 7.88 -0.97
N ALA A 462 -50.05 8.44 -2.08
CA ALA A 462 -48.73 9.05 -2.14
C ALA A 462 -48.82 10.51 -1.68
N GLY A 463 -48.05 10.91 -0.67
CA GLY A 463 -47.94 12.30 -0.24
C GLY A 463 -46.81 12.53 0.76
N THR A 464 -46.41 13.79 0.91
CA THR A 464 -45.35 14.25 1.84
C THR A 464 -45.90 14.92 3.09
N THR A 465 -47.22 14.99 3.21
CA THR A 465 -47.97 15.57 4.33
C THR A 465 -48.27 14.54 5.40
N TYR A 466 -48.56 15.02 6.61
CA TYR A 466 -48.97 14.19 7.76
C TYR A 466 -50.09 13.18 7.43
N SER A 467 -51.00 13.54 6.51
CA SER A 467 -52.15 12.73 6.14
C SER A 467 -51.87 11.59 5.15
N ASP A 468 -50.71 11.57 4.48
CA ASP A 468 -50.51 10.78 3.26
C ASP A 468 -49.14 10.04 3.18
N GLY A 469 -48.33 10.06 4.26
CA GLY A 469 -47.02 9.40 4.34
C GLY A 469 -47.05 8.00 4.99
N ALA A 470 -46.13 7.11 4.60
CA ALA A 470 -46.15 5.68 4.97
C ALA A 470 -45.58 5.32 6.36
N LEU A 471 -44.87 6.20 7.06
CA LEU A 471 -44.34 5.91 8.41
C LEU A 471 -44.32 7.15 9.32
N GLU A 472 -44.93 7.00 10.51
CA GLU A 472 -44.90 7.91 11.66
C GLU A 472 -44.74 7.11 12.97
N ILE A 473 -43.80 7.50 13.86
CA ILE A 473 -43.80 7.05 15.28
C ILE A 473 -43.52 8.23 16.22
N ARG A 474 -44.51 8.56 17.07
CA ARG A 474 -44.53 9.52 18.21
C ARG A 474 -45.35 8.85 19.35
N GLU A 475 -45.13 8.92 20.67
CA GLU A 475 -44.18 9.53 21.64
C GLU A 475 -44.24 8.66 22.94
N ALA A 476 -43.27 8.79 23.85
CA ALA A 476 -43.57 8.64 25.28
C ALA A 476 -44.21 9.95 25.76
N GLN A 477 -45.55 9.96 25.79
CA GLN A 477 -46.50 11.04 26.14
C GLN A 477 -46.54 12.25 25.19
N LEU A 478 -47.76 12.54 24.71
CA LEU A 478 -48.14 13.66 23.83
C LEU A 478 -47.29 14.93 24.08
N ALA A 479 -46.35 15.23 23.16
CA ALA A 479 -45.70 16.53 23.11
C ALA A 479 -46.74 17.61 22.74
N GLY A 480 -47.48 18.10 23.74
CA GLY A 480 -48.15 19.38 23.65
C GLY A 480 -47.13 20.51 23.58
N ASP A 481 -47.58 21.72 23.23
CA ASP A 481 -46.74 22.91 22.99
C ASP A 481 -45.75 23.27 24.13
N THR A 482 -45.90 22.66 25.30
CA THR A 482 -45.08 22.84 26.50
C THR A 482 -43.86 21.91 26.63
N GLN A 483 -43.73 20.84 25.82
CA GLN A 483 -42.63 19.86 25.92
C GLN A 483 -41.89 19.67 24.59
N ASN A 484 -41.17 20.72 24.16
CA ASN A 484 -40.43 20.74 22.89
C ASN A 484 -38.96 20.26 22.98
N GLY A 485 -38.52 19.74 24.13
CA GLY A 485 -37.14 19.28 24.34
C GLY A 485 -36.81 18.00 23.55
N PHE A 486 -35.55 17.85 23.13
CA PHE A 486 -35.08 16.68 22.34
C PHE A 486 -35.36 15.32 23.01
N THR A 487 -35.46 15.29 24.33
CA THR A 487 -35.82 14.09 25.11
C THR A 487 -37.25 13.60 24.84
N TYR A 488 -38.14 14.48 24.38
CA TYR A 488 -39.52 14.20 23.99
C TYR A 488 -39.68 14.26 22.46
N ALA A 489 -38.60 13.95 21.72
CA ALA A 489 -38.63 13.93 20.27
C ALA A 489 -39.00 12.54 19.73
N PRO A 490 -39.79 12.50 18.63
CA PRO A 490 -40.05 11.30 17.85
C PRO A 490 -38.74 10.68 17.40
N ARG A 491 -38.54 9.37 17.64
CA ARG A 491 -37.24 8.75 17.40
C ARG A 491 -37.29 7.32 16.89
N ILE A 492 -36.23 6.94 16.18
CA ILE A 492 -35.91 5.57 15.76
C ILE A 492 -34.55 5.20 16.37
N ALA A 493 -34.52 4.23 17.30
CA ALA A 493 -33.31 3.78 17.96
C ALA A 493 -32.73 2.51 17.30
N PHE A 494 -31.41 2.47 17.13
CA PHE A 494 -30.65 1.33 16.61
C PHE A 494 -29.81 0.73 17.73
N HIS A 495 -30.09 -0.52 18.10
CA HIS A 495 -29.35 -1.26 19.12
C HIS A 495 -29.26 -2.74 18.76
N TRP A 496 -28.24 -3.43 19.27
CA TRP A 496 -28.11 -4.88 19.16
C TRP A 496 -27.47 -5.44 20.43
N GLY A 497 -28.22 -6.30 21.15
CA GLY A 497 -27.82 -6.77 22.48
C GLY A 497 -27.71 -5.60 23.48
N PHE A 498 -26.56 -5.49 24.16
CA PHE A 498 -26.23 -4.39 25.07
C PHE A 498 -25.55 -3.19 24.38
N VAL A 499 -25.41 -3.23 23.05
CA VAL A 499 -24.77 -2.16 22.28
C VAL A 499 -25.84 -1.28 21.65
N VAL A 500 -25.89 -0.01 22.06
CA VAL A 500 -26.75 1.00 21.43
C VAL A 500 -25.88 1.80 20.46
N ALA A 501 -26.21 1.74 19.16
CA ALA A 501 -25.52 2.52 18.15
C ALA A 501 -25.96 3.99 18.18
N GLY A 502 -27.25 4.22 18.42
CA GLY A 502 -27.81 5.57 18.57
C GLY A 502 -29.26 5.68 18.15
N ASP A 503 -29.81 6.90 18.21
CA ASP A 503 -31.16 7.22 17.81
C ASP A 503 -31.23 8.37 16.80
N LEU A 504 -32.10 8.20 15.81
CA LEU A 504 -32.49 9.22 14.84
C LEU A 504 -33.75 9.93 15.33
N ALA A 505 -33.67 11.22 15.62
CA ALA A 505 -34.81 12.02 16.12
C ALA A 505 -34.77 13.46 15.59
N MET A 506 -35.84 14.23 15.76
CA MET A 506 -35.91 15.63 15.32
C MET A 506 -35.78 16.60 16.50
N SER A 507 -35.00 17.68 16.35
CA SER A 507 -34.90 18.74 17.36
C SER A 507 -36.13 19.64 17.41
N ALA A 508 -36.24 20.42 18.50
CA ALA A 508 -37.25 21.47 18.67
C ALA A 508 -37.28 22.49 17.51
N ALA A 509 -36.13 22.67 16.84
CA ALA A 509 -35.96 23.59 15.71
C ALA A 509 -36.26 22.94 14.35
N GLY A 510 -36.73 21.68 14.32
CA GLY A 510 -37.05 20.95 13.10
C GLY A 510 -35.85 20.32 12.39
N ALA A 511 -34.66 20.32 13.00
CA ALA A 511 -33.48 19.67 12.42
C ALA A 511 -33.52 18.16 12.68
N LEU A 512 -33.23 17.35 11.67
CA LEU A 512 -33.03 15.92 11.85
C LEU A 512 -31.69 15.68 12.57
N CYS A 513 -31.65 14.83 13.58
CA CYS A 513 -30.52 14.60 14.48
C CYS A 513 -30.22 13.11 14.69
N TRP A 514 -28.94 12.76 14.87
CA TRP A 514 -28.45 11.49 15.39
C TRP A 514 -27.86 11.69 16.79
N ASN A 515 -28.37 10.98 17.81
CA ASN A 515 -27.95 11.11 19.21
C ASN A 515 -27.98 12.56 19.74
N GLY A 516 -29.00 13.34 19.36
CA GLY A 516 -29.11 14.76 19.74
C GLY A 516 -28.28 15.72 18.91
N GLN A 517 -27.43 15.21 18.02
CA GLN A 517 -26.60 16.04 17.14
C GLN A 517 -27.26 16.15 15.77
N PRO A 518 -27.49 17.35 15.20
CA PRO A 518 -28.04 17.48 13.85
C PRO A 518 -27.28 16.64 12.81
N LEU A 519 -28.00 15.90 11.97
CA LEU A 519 -27.46 15.19 10.81
C LEU A 519 -27.12 16.14 9.67
N PHE A 520 -27.81 17.27 9.58
CA PHE A 520 -27.40 18.39 8.75
C PHE A 520 -27.17 19.59 9.66
N HIS A 521 -25.91 19.90 9.87
CA HIS A 521 -25.49 21.20 10.35
C HIS A 521 -24.33 21.66 9.50
N SER A 522 -24.01 22.95 9.58
CA SER A 522 -22.79 23.51 9.01
C SER A 522 -21.53 22.97 9.70
N GLY A 523 -21.47 21.72 10.16
CA GLY A 523 -20.32 21.08 10.82
C GLY A 523 -19.96 19.72 10.20
N ASN A 524 -20.94 18.88 9.84
CA ASN A 524 -20.69 17.55 9.29
C ASN A 524 -20.79 17.44 7.75
N LEU A 525 -21.48 18.38 7.10
CA LEU A 525 -21.34 18.80 5.70
C LEU A 525 -21.01 20.30 5.67
N ASN A 526 -20.09 20.71 6.54
CA ASN A 526 -19.68 22.10 6.63
C ASN A 526 -18.92 22.49 5.35
N PRO A 527 -19.33 23.52 4.61
CA PRO A 527 -18.49 24.08 3.56
C PRO A 527 -17.10 24.49 4.08
N THR A 528 -16.97 24.82 5.38
CA THR A 528 -15.69 25.10 6.03
C THR A 528 -14.89 23.85 6.46
N THR A 529 -15.43 22.64 6.41
CA THR A 529 -14.64 21.39 6.52
C THR A 529 -14.31 20.78 5.15
N ILE A 530 -15.07 21.13 4.10
CA ILE A 530 -14.72 20.80 2.70
C ILE A 530 -13.60 21.73 2.20
N VAL A 531 -13.69 23.03 2.51
CA VAL A 531 -12.65 24.04 2.22
C VAL A 531 -12.45 24.91 3.46
N PRO A 532 -11.32 24.83 4.18
CA PRO A 532 -11.12 25.56 5.44
C PRO A 532 -11.09 27.07 5.27
N ALA A 533 -11.54 27.81 6.30
CA ALA A 533 -11.43 29.27 6.32
C ALA A 533 -9.96 29.69 6.21
N GLY A 534 -9.68 30.62 5.30
CA GLY A 534 -8.32 31.02 4.92
C GLY A 534 -7.80 30.38 3.63
N ALA A 535 -8.46 29.35 3.10
CA ALA A 535 -8.08 28.76 1.81
C ALA A 535 -8.29 29.76 0.66
N ILE A 536 -7.29 29.82 -0.24
CA ILE A 536 -7.33 30.62 -1.46
C ILE A 536 -7.74 29.74 -2.64
N VAL A 537 -8.74 30.17 -3.40
CA VAL A 537 -9.25 29.48 -4.59
C VAL A 537 -9.30 30.45 -5.76
N ALA A 538 -8.86 29.99 -6.94
CA ALA A 538 -8.95 30.74 -8.19
C ALA A 538 -10.29 30.46 -8.88
N PHE A 539 -11.01 31.51 -9.27
CA PHE A 539 -12.27 31.42 -9.98
C PHE A 539 -12.13 31.99 -11.40
N ALA A 540 -12.62 31.22 -12.38
CA ALA A 540 -12.69 31.64 -13.78
C ALA A 540 -13.86 32.59 -14.09
N MET A 541 -14.69 32.89 -13.08
CA MET A 541 -15.87 33.75 -13.17
C MET A 541 -15.68 35.05 -12.38
N ALA A 542 -16.36 36.13 -12.81
CA ALA A 542 -16.23 37.45 -12.20
C ALA A 542 -16.99 37.62 -10.86
N ALA A 543 -18.11 36.90 -10.72
CA ALA A 543 -18.95 36.95 -9.52
C ALA A 543 -18.30 36.14 -8.39
N VAL A 544 -18.26 36.72 -7.19
CA VAL A 544 -17.71 36.06 -6.00
C VAL A 544 -18.76 35.08 -5.45
N PRO A 545 -18.47 33.77 -5.37
CA PRO A 545 -19.41 32.82 -4.79
C PRO A 545 -19.69 33.10 -3.32
N ALA A 546 -20.88 32.72 -2.85
CA ALA A 546 -21.25 32.84 -1.44
C ALA A 546 -20.25 32.06 -0.55
N GLY A 547 -19.87 32.66 0.58
CA GLY A 547 -18.88 32.07 1.50
C GLY A 547 -17.42 32.39 1.14
N TYR A 548 -17.17 33.26 0.16
CA TYR A 548 -15.84 33.75 -0.21
C TYR A 548 -15.76 35.28 -0.25
N LEU A 549 -14.56 35.83 -0.02
CA LEU A 549 -14.21 37.24 -0.20
C LEU A 549 -13.09 37.37 -1.24
N LYS A 550 -12.96 38.51 -1.94
CA LYS A 550 -11.82 38.72 -2.84
C LYS A 550 -10.53 38.87 -2.04
N ALA A 551 -9.44 38.25 -2.49
CA ALA A 551 -8.10 38.47 -1.95
C ALA A 551 -7.51 39.76 -2.54
N ASN A 552 -8.04 40.91 -2.10
CA ASN A 552 -7.75 42.24 -2.64
C ASN A 552 -7.16 43.24 -1.63
N GLY A 553 -6.68 42.76 -0.47
CA GLY A 553 -6.11 43.62 0.56
C GLY A 553 -7.11 44.36 1.45
N ALA A 554 -8.41 44.13 1.29
CA ALA A 554 -9.43 44.86 2.06
C ALA A 554 -9.32 44.60 3.58
N ALA A 555 -9.58 45.63 4.38
CA ALA A 555 -9.81 45.49 5.82
C ALA A 555 -11.24 44.99 6.05
N VAL A 556 -11.39 43.89 6.78
CA VAL A 556 -12.68 43.24 7.04
C VAL A 556 -12.90 43.02 8.54
N SER A 557 -14.17 42.96 8.97
CA SER A 557 -14.53 42.88 10.39
C SER A 557 -14.07 41.56 11.02
N ARG A 558 -13.38 41.64 12.16
CA ARG A 558 -13.00 40.49 13.00
C ARG A 558 -14.22 39.76 13.54
N THR A 559 -15.31 40.47 13.82
CA THR A 559 -16.56 39.89 14.34
C THR A 559 -17.36 39.22 13.25
N ALA A 560 -17.52 39.87 12.08
CA ALA A 560 -18.29 39.29 10.98
C ALA A 560 -17.59 38.08 10.34
N TYR A 561 -16.26 38.05 10.37
CA TYR A 561 -15.43 36.99 9.78
C TYR A 561 -14.52 36.34 10.82
N ALA A 562 -15.08 35.96 11.97
CA ALA A 562 -14.33 35.46 13.12
C ALA A 562 -13.49 34.21 12.82
N ASN A 563 -14.01 33.27 12.03
CA ASN A 563 -13.25 32.07 11.64
C ASN A 563 -12.06 32.41 10.74
N LEU A 564 -12.25 33.31 9.79
CA LEU A 564 -11.17 33.78 8.93
C LEU A 564 -10.11 34.54 9.73
N PHE A 565 -10.53 35.37 10.69
CA PHE A 565 -9.61 36.07 11.59
C PHE A 565 -8.84 35.09 12.48
N ALA A 566 -9.48 34.04 12.98
CA ALA A 566 -8.80 32.99 13.74
C ALA A 566 -7.72 32.27 12.90
N SER A 567 -7.97 32.04 11.60
CA SER A 567 -7.01 31.42 10.70
C SER A 567 -5.84 32.34 10.30
N LEU A 568 -6.11 33.63 10.04
CA LEU A 568 -5.12 34.56 9.47
C LEU A 568 -4.48 35.49 10.50
N GLY A 569 -5.12 35.73 11.64
CA GLY A 569 -4.77 36.80 12.56
C GLY A 569 -4.58 38.12 11.82
N THR A 570 -3.38 38.70 11.95
CA THR A 570 -2.99 39.96 11.31
C THR A 570 -1.84 39.80 10.31
N TYR A 571 -1.60 38.59 9.78
CA TYR A 571 -0.48 38.31 8.86
C TYR A 571 -0.44 39.26 7.65
N TYR A 572 -1.60 39.67 7.14
CA TYR A 572 -1.70 40.55 5.97
C TYR A 572 -1.97 42.02 6.32
N GLY A 573 -1.90 42.36 7.61
CA GLY A 573 -2.10 43.70 8.15
C GLY A 573 -3.10 43.72 9.30
N VAL A 574 -2.86 44.65 10.24
CA VAL A 574 -3.63 44.77 11.48
C VAL A 574 -5.03 45.39 11.30
N GLY A 575 -5.37 45.83 10.09
CA GLY A 575 -6.56 46.65 9.84
C GLY A 575 -6.47 47.98 10.58
N ASP A 576 -7.55 48.34 11.26
CA ASP A 576 -7.64 49.45 12.22
C ASP A 576 -6.99 49.13 13.60
N GLY A 577 -6.40 47.94 13.76
CA GLY A 577 -5.79 47.48 15.01
C GLY A 577 -6.78 46.96 16.06
N VAL A 578 -8.09 47.14 15.86
CA VAL A 578 -9.11 46.86 16.88
C VAL A 578 -10.23 45.96 16.33
N SER A 579 -10.99 46.44 15.36
CA SER A 579 -12.23 45.80 14.88
C SER A 579 -12.08 45.07 13.54
N THR A 580 -10.97 45.30 12.84
CA THR A 580 -10.72 44.76 11.49
C THR A 580 -9.36 44.09 11.36
N PHE A 581 -9.19 43.30 10.30
CA PHE A 581 -7.92 42.72 9.86
C PHE A 581 -7.86 42.74 8.33
N ASN A 582 -6.66 42.73 7.74
CA ASN A 582 -6.52 42.80 6.29
C ASN A 582 -6.52 41.40 5.66
N LEU A 583 -7.12 41.31 4.47
CA LEU A 583 -7.01 40.14 3.60
C LEU A 583 -5.68 40.17 2.82
N PRO A 584 -5.23 39.03 2.25
CA PRO A 584 -4.17 39.04 1.25
C PRO A 584 -4.56 39.92 0.05
N ASP A 585 -3.58 40.58 -0.58
CA ASP A 585 -3.77 41.22 -1.89
C ASP A 585 -2.99 40.44 -2.96
N LEU A 586 -3.73 39.71 -3.81
CA LEU A 586 -3.20 38.86 -4.87
C LEU A 586 -3.48 39.40 -6.27
N ARG A 587 -3.99 40.65 -6.38
CA ARG A 587 -4.28 41.26 -7.68
C ARG A 587 -2.99 41.51 -8.45
N GLY A 588 -2.89 40.96 -9.66
CA GLY A 588 -1.72 41.10 -10.53
C GLY A 588 -0.47 40.37 -10.03
N ARG A 589 -0.61 39.42 -9.09
CA ARG A 589 0.52 38.70 -8.50
C ARG A 589 0.50 37.22 -8.89
N PHE A 590 1.69 36.67 -9.10
CA PHE A 590 1.88 35.22 -9.13
C PHE A 590 2.00 34.68 -7.70
N VAL A 591 1.41 33.51 -7.47
CA VAL A 591 1.49 32.81 -6.20
C VAL A 591 2.56 31.73 -6.31
N ARG A 592 3.38 31.57 -5.28
CA ARG A 592 4.33 30.46 -5.16
C ARG A 592 4.35 29.92 -3.74
N GLY A 593 4.72 28.65 -3.61
CA GLY A 593 4.84 27.99 -2.30
C GLY A 593 5.86 28.70 -1.40
N LEU A 594 5.61 28.66 -0.10
CA LEU A 594 6.61 29.01 0.90
C LEU A 594 7.75 27.98 0.83
N ASP A 595 8.99 28.40 1.03
CA ASP A 595 10.15 27.51 0.86
C ASP A 595 10.17 26.34 1.86
N GLU A 596 9.78 26.60 3.11
CA GLU A 596 9.69 25.60 4.19
C GLU A 596 10.91 24.67 4.31
N GLY A 597 12.12 25.17 3.97
CA GLY A 597 13.38 24.43 4.07
C GLY A 597 13.78 23.67 2.80
N ALA A 598 13.07 23.85 1.68
CA ALA A 598 13.45 23.26 0.39
C ALA A 598 14.70 23.91 -0.23
N GLY A 599 15.11 25.10 0.22
CA GLY A 599 16.31 25.80 -0.24
C GLY A 599 16.18 26.46 -1.62
N VAL A 600 14.96 26.55 -2.16
CA VAL A 600 14.64 27.18 -3.45
C VAL A 600 14.39 28.69 -3.29
N ASP A 601 13.90 29.12 -2.13
CA ASP A 601 13.72 30.53 -1.76
C ASP A 601 13.96 30.79 -0.27
N PRO A 602 15.21 30.59 0.18
CA PRO A 602 15.54 30.61 1.60
C PRO A 602 15.29 31.99 2.21
N GLY A 603 14.71 32.00 3.41
CA GLY A 603 14.50 33.21 4.20
C GLY A 603 13.24 34.02 3.85
N ARG A 604 12.43 33.60 2.87
CA ARG A 604 11.15 34.27 2.59
C ARG A 604 10.10 33.94 3.66
N ALA A 605 9.48 34.97 4.24
CA ALA A 605 8.37 34.80 5.17
C ALA A 605 7.02 34.69 4.45
N LEU A 606 6.07 33.96 5.07
CA LEU A 606 4.71 33.81 4.57
C LEU A 606 4.03 35.19 4.40
N GLY A 607 3.30 35.37 3.29
CA GLY A 607 2.55 36.59 3.00
C GLY A 607 3.38 37.79 2.52
N THR A 608 4.71 37.65 2.39
CA THR A 608 5.57 38.72 1.88
C THR A 608 5.46 38.89 0.36
N HIS A 609 5.69 40.13 -0.09
CA HIS A 609 5.70 40.49 -1.50
C HIS A 609 7.14 40.48 -2.05
N GLN A 610 7.29 39.96 -3.27
CA GLN A 610 8.54 40.00 -4.02
C GLN A 610 8.30 40.77 -5.33
N ASN A 611 9.15 41.76 -5.62
CA ASN A 611 9.17 42.42 -6.92
C ASN A 611 9.64 41.44 -8.00
N SER A 612 9.38 41.76 -9.28
CA SER A 612 9.98 41.00 -10.37
C SER A 612 11.50 41.02 -10.25
N GLN A 613 12.11 39.86 -10.46
CA GLN A 613 13.56 39.69 -10.47
C GLN A 613 13.93 38.79 -11.64
N ASN A 614 14.83 39.28 -12.48
CA ASN A 614 15.43 38.48 -13.53
C ASN A 614 16.73 37.90 -12.98
N ALA A 615 17.06 36.67 -13.39
CA ALA A 615 18.35 36.09 -13.06
C ALA A 615 19.47 37.00 -13.59
N SER A 616 20.52 37.18 -12.78
CA SER A 616 21.72 37.88 -13.21
C SER A 616 22.26 37.21 -14.47
N HIS A 617 22.49 38.00 -15.51
CA HIS A 617 23.06 37.53 -16.77
C HIS A 617 23.91 38.64 -17.39
N THR A 618 24.80 38.25 -18.28
CA THR A 618 25.72 39.17 -18.96
C THR A 618 25.43 39.19 -20.45
N HIS A 619 25.48 40.37 -21.05
CA HIS A 619 25.55 40.51 -22.49
C HIS A 619 27.02 40.71 -22.87
N SER A 620 27.56 39.83 -23.70
CA SER A 620 28.85 40.07 -24.33
C SER A 620 28.64 41.01 -25.51
N ALA A 621 29.38 42.11 -25.50
CA ALA A 621 29.51 42.98 -26.65
C ALA A 621 31.00 43.23 -26.85
N SER A 622 31.49 42.99 -28.06
CA SER A 622 32.88 43.22 -28.44
C SER A 622 32.90 44.13 -29.66
N SER A 623 33.74 45.17 -29.61
CA SER A 623 34.27 45.81 -30.80
C SER A 623 35.65 45.22 -31.04
N ASP A 624 36.06 45.08 -32.29
CA ASP A 624 37.43 44.66 -32.60
C ASP A 624 38.43 45.63 -31.96
N ALA A 625 39.53 45.10 -31.43
CA ALA A 625 40.65 45.93 -31.02
C ALA A 625 41.32 46.49 -32.28
N GLN A 626 40.86 47.63 -32.76
CA GLN A 626 41.61 48.40 -33.74
C GLN A 626 42.75 49.05 -32.97
N GLY A 627 43.89 48.35 -32.94
CA GLY A 627 45.14 48.89 -32.41
C GLY A 627 45.52 50.20 -33.10
N GLU A 628 46.75 50.65 -32.85
CA GLU A 628 47.27 51.87 -33.46
C GLU A 628 47.13 51.81 -35.00
N HIS A 629 46.22 52.62 -35.54
CA HIS A 629 45.98 52.69 -36.98
C HIS A 629 46.03 54.14 -37.45
N VAL A 630 46.50 54.32 -38.67
CA VAL A 630 46.60 55.60 -39.37
C VAL A 630 45.67 55.58 -40.57
N HIS A 631 45.07 56.71 -40.89
CA HIS A 631 44.20 56.84 -42.05
C HIS A 631 45.05 57.36 -43.21
N GLY A 632 45.09 56.62 -44.31
CA GLY A 632 45.82 57.00 -45.52
C GLY A 632 44.91 57.79 -46.45
N LEU A 633 45.31 59.01 -46.81
CA LEU A 633 44.65 59.78 -47.86
C LEU A 633 45.58 59.80 -49.08
N ALA A 634 45.08 59.27 -50.20
CA ALA A 634 45.74 59.44 -51.49
C ALA A 634 45.43 60.86 -51.98
N MET A 635 46.42 61.74 -51.92
CA MET A 635 46.28 63.11 -52.38
C MET A 635 47.12 63.30 -53.65
N GLY A 636 46.45 63.69 -54.74
CA GLY A 636 47.15 64.19 -55.92
C GLY A 636 47.53 65.65 -55.67
N TYR A 637 48.82 65.95 -55.60
CA TYR A 637 49.28 67.34 -55.54
C TYR A 637 49.80 67.75 -56.92
N THR A 638 49.25 68.81 -57.50
CA THR A 638 49.93 69.56 -58.57
C THR A 638 50.91 70.52 -57.89
N ASP A 639 52.20 70.32 -58.13
CA ASP A 639 53.24 71.25 -57.67
C ASP A 639 52.96 72.64 -58.26
N LEU A 640 52.55 73.59 -57.41
CA LEU A 640 52.34 74.99 -57.75
C LEU A 640 53.39 75.88 -57.10
N ASP A 641 54.59 75.36 -56.82
CA ASP A 641 55.67 76.19 -56.26
C ASP A 641 56.95 76.10 -57.11
N ARG A 642 56.87 76.73 -58.30
CA ARG A 642 57.86 77.66 -58.87
C ARG A 642 57.49 78.00 -60.31
N GLY A 643 57.34 79.30 -60.60
CA GLY A 643 56.86 79.85 -61.87
C GLY A 643 57.67 79.41 -63.10
N ASN A 644 57.28 78.31 -63.72
CA ASN A 644 57.70 77.95 -65.06
C ASN A 644 56.53 77.32 -65.84
N VAL A 645 56.23 77.90 -67.00
CA VAL A 645 55.13 77.48 -67.87
C VAL A 645 55.59 76.28 -68.69
N GLY A 646 55.09 75.08 -68.38
CA GLY A 646 55.20 73.90 -69.26
C GLY A 646 55.41 72.57 -68.55
N GLY A 647 54.34 71.75 -68.48
CA GLY A 647 54.43 70.30 -68.32
C GLY A 647 54.56 69.76 -66.88
N GLY A 648 53.50 69.83 -66.08
CA GLY A 648 53.45 69.13 -64.79
C GLY A 648 53.21 67.63 -64.96
N GLN A 649 54.13 66.79 -64.47
CA GLN A 649 53.86 65.37 -64.24
C GLN A 649 53.21 65.18 -62.87
N ASN A 650 52.12 64.38 -62.81
CA ASN A 650 51.44 64.07 -61.56
C ASN A 650 52.24 63.01 -60.79
N TYR A 651 52.66 63.35 -59.56
CA TYR A 651 53.24 62.40 -58.61
C TYR A 651 52.16 62.00 -57.60
N TYR A 652 51.88 60.70 -57.48
CA TYR A 652 50.94 60.18 -56.47
C TYR A 652 51.75 59.73 -55.25
N GLY A 653 51.57 60.44 -54.14
CA GLY A 653 52.10 60.05 -52.83
C GLY A 653 50.96 59.85 -51.85
N THR A 654 51.02 58.77 -51.06
CA THR A 654 50.07 58.54 -49.96
C THR A 654 50.61 59.20 -48.70
N GLN A 655 49.86 60.12 -48.11
CA GLN A 655 50.15 60.66 -46.78
C GLN A 655 49.29 59.95 -45.73
N TYR A 656 49.91 59.61 -44.59
CA TYR A 656 49.25 58.99 -43.46
C TYR A 656 49.09 60.00 -42.32
N THR A 657 47.94 59.99 -41.64
CA THR A 657 47.76 60.76 -40.39
C THR A 657 48.71 60.26 -39.30
N GLN A 658 49.00 61.08 -38.28
CA GLN A 658 49.70 60.55 -37.11
C GLN A 658 48.78 59.59 -36.33
N PRO A 659 49.34 58.56 -35.68
CA PRO A 659 48.54 57.59 -34.97
C PRO A 659 47.79 58.23 -33.80
N ALA A 660 46.51 57.91 -33.66
CA ALA A 660 45.67 58.48 -32.60
C ALA A 660 45.79 57.74 -31.24
N GLY A 661 46.68 56.74 -31.13
CA GLY A 661 46.82 55.90 -29.95
C GLY A 661 45.66 54.91 -29.73
N SER A 662 45.76 54.08 -28.69
CA SER A 662 44.71 53.13 -28.31
C SER A 662 43.52 53.87 -27.67
N HIS A 663 42.30 53.61 -28.17
CA HIS A 663 41.06 54.18 -27.65
C HIS A 663 39.95 53.12 -27.57
N THR A 664 38.89 53.40 -26.82
CA THR A 664 37.76 52.49 -26.60
C THR A 664 36.49 52.97 -27.31
N HIS A 665 35.67 52.02 -27.76
CA HIS A 665 34.32 52.29 -28.27
C HIS A 665 33.27 52.00 -27.18
N ASN A 666 32.36 52.94 -26.97
CA ASN A 666 31.19 52.71 -26.14
C ASN A 666 30.13 51.94 -26.95
N ILE A 667 29.80 50.72 -26.52
CA ILE A 667 28.69 49.95 -27.09
C ILE A 667 27.43 50.24 -26.28
N THR A 668 26.42 50.83 -26.92
CA THR A 668 25.10 51.08 -26.30
C THR A 668 24.12 50.01 -26.80
N VAL A 669 23.59 49.19 -25.89
CA VAL A 669 22.52 48.22 -26.20
C VAL A 669 21.18 48.85 -25.81
N ALA A 670 20.29 49.04 -26.79
CA ALA A 670 18.96 49.58 -26.54
C ALA A 670 18.13 48.64 -25.65
N ALA A 671 17.30 49.20 -24.76
CA ALA A 671 16.36 48.41 -23.97
C ALA A 671 15.39 47.67 -24.90
N SER A 672 15.21 46.36 -24.67
CA SER A 672 14.23 45.53 -25.37
C SER A 672 13.28 44.91 -24.35
N GLY A 673 11.98 44.95 -24.62
CA GLY A 673 10.92 44.46 -23.73
C GLY A 673 9.92 45.53 -23.29
N GLY A 674 8.99 45.14 -22.42
CA GLY A 674 8.00 46.04 -21.81
C GLY A 674 8.34 46.38 -20.35
N ASN A 675 7.41 47.03 -19.65
CA ASN A 675 7.59 47.45 -18.25
C ASN A 675 7.57 46.30 -17.22
N GLU A 676 7.31 45.05 -17.64
CA GLU A 676 7.21 43.89 -16.75
C GLU A 676 7.75 42.62 -17.43
N SER A 677 8.51 41.82 -16.68
CA SER A 677 8.91 40.47 -17.09
C SER A 677 7.96 39.44 -16.48
N ARG A 678 7.23 38.68 -17.31
CA ARG A 678 6.31 37.62 -16.87
C ARG A 678 6.23 36.48 -17.89
N PRO A 679 6.05 35.22 -17.46
CA PRO A 679 5.73 34.12 -18.37
C PRO A 679 4.29 34.28 -18.93
N VAL A 680 3.96 33.50 -19.97
CA VAL A 680 2.58 33.41 -20.49
C VAL A 680 1.63 33.01 -19.35
N ASN A 681 0.54 33.74 -19.17
CA ASN A 681 -0.40 33.54 -18.07
C ASN A 681 -1.82 34.00 -18.42
N THR A 682 -2.80 33.56 -17.62
CA THR A 682 -4.22 33.93 -17.71
C THR A 682 -4.68 34.46 -16.35
N ALA A 683 -5.48 35.54 -16.36
CA ALA A 683 -5.98 36.16 -15.14
C ALA A 683 -7.24 35.46 -14.60
N PHE A 684 -7.22 35.04 -13.34
CA PHE A 684 -8.38 34.58 -12.57
C PHE A 684 -8.58 35.45 -11.33
N ILE A 685 -9.78 35.43 -10.76
CA ILE A 685 -10.05 36.09 -9.48
C ILE A 685 -9.65 35.12 -8.37
N TYR A 686 -8.73 35.56 -7.50
CA TYR A 686 -8.43 34.85 -6.27
C TYR A 686 -9.39 35.30 -5.17
N CYS A 687 -10.07 34.32 -4.56
CA CYS A 687 -10.95 34.54 -3.43
C CYS A 687 -10.50 33.69 -2.23
N ILE A 688 -10.78 34.18 -1.03
CA ILE A 688 -10.49 33.55 0.24
C ILE A 688 -11.78 33.07 0.91
N LYS A 689 -11.79 31.82 1.39
CA LYS A 689 -12.90 31.24 2.15
C LYS A 689 -12.98 31.90 3.52
N TYR A 690 -14.16 32.40 3.93
CA TYR A 690 -14.40 32.90 5.29
C TYR A 690 -15.29 32.00 6.14
#